data_AF-A0A2V1BYE8-F1
#
_entry.id   AF-A0A2V1BYE8-F1
#
_cell.length_a   1.000
_cell.length_b   1.000
_cell.length_c   1.000
_cell.angle_alpha   90.00
_cell.angle_beta   90.00
_cell.angle_gamma   90.00
#
_symmetry.space_group_name_H-M   'P 1'
#
loop_
_entity.id
_entity.type
_entity.pdbx_description
1 polymer ?
#
loop_
_entity_poly.entity_id
_entity_poly.type
_entity_poly.pdbx_seq_one_letter_code
_entity_poly.pdbx_strand_id
1 'polypeptide(L)'
;MYRSAIDVDVMIHGLRELDWHAETSSQQLNASETITAFPSRARAETTKRLLAQLINEKLAALEILSDAESSGTIRARIGSKDNTKQWITCPVVDSIILNNHIRPNDLRIPVTLYSNGYEVLEDDAGAVFKFSTAWFRCDEKIKRSIVEELRNSALMLEKWMEIGAEMPVLDINSSFLEWERAVIFGHPTHPFHRTCFASSLLKPVGPQDLLRMLNPSINFFSVPRSSIHLFGPFEELNQVLLKQLAISVPPDDTNTIVPCLTQHFPALIHFFPEARLIKTIPNCAVAQAAIRTVSIPGFAYDIKLSLAYLITSALRVLPCWSAASAPSMTSLLKNLVPPELWVLGEVAAVTGSQDDDSEARYMTCILRENLETRAEEKGDVLIVVSALLEKPQQSGKTYAETLFELGTVSDKIRWFKKYIQCLLPLALDPVRRHGVGFEFHAQNTVVRVCKQTKAIKGFVIRDLAGVKMHRPTLEKQGFDVSNLDASTTDDLHELWDRVHHALLQNHIGYLLYTLGLERTHDEWGIVRSVLFEVLTADGDALGTEIYEYFVKETMAFKGFLNMRMETTLKTDQSFKIVHIQIPNVCRTKSPWLRQISVAGLQHDGRLLSPEEVTPEVRIKERAFILVNLSKTAAPYGQPTGAARRRNPHPAILPKLFIERLENFHEALALALDSIIERWWKDTDADLPTRMPLEPRTEDLLKWIDKGTGEGFIQPYKGHQGNLRPDILIPDTYDDHGLPQFRICEINGRFPISFLHNAASAYEAMTGLGLKTPLLAPATDHKKLYDSIFDLFDPAVPIYFVRETSDFPLDSPLFDLVEERTGMRPRCVAPSSLRLVPQRTSPTGFILYCTWGADQTMVRHIAMRSVNDVRSVFIAHDKRILGIIRQELYDLVHKLQILTAAQAQILEEGLIPTIIHGSPEAKALLEATSNSSATKDTYILKPFRQARGSGIELGKNLSDSEWLSILQSMQEAKVESPSAQYVLQPLLPLRTVDWFWDEDKKVRKSRMVGTYYSINGKFMGLGSWRTAAVSEDVISASTKDVTSVLSVVYLGDQ
;
A
#
# COMPACT_ATOMS: atom_id res chain seq x y z
N MET A 1 -11.50 -59.24 37.17
CA MET A 1 -11.65 -59.31 38.64
C MET A 1 -11.60 -57.89 39.17
N TYR A 2 -12.37 -57.54 40.22
CA TYR A 2 -12.47 -56.17 40.81
C TYR A 2 -13.11 -55.13 39.84
N ARG A 3 -14.13 -54.29 40.13
CA ARG A 3 -14.79 -53.74 41.35
C ARG A 3 -13.83 -52.98 42.28
N SER A 4 -14.04 -51.74 42.71
CA SER A 4 -15.22 -50.81 42.73
C SER A 4 -14.75 -49.38 42.31
N ALA A 5 -15.56 -48.41 41.87
CA ALA A 5 -16.78 -47.78 42.41
C ALA A 5 -16.61 -47.11 43.79
N ILE A 6 -16.77 -45.78 43.82
CA ILE A 6 -17.24 -44.89 44.90
C ILE A 6 -17.54 -43.51 44.27
N ASP A 7 -18.40 -42.71 44.90
CA ASP A 7 -19.10 -41.56 44.32
C ASP A 7 -19.09 -40.34 45.28
N VAL A 8 -19.34 -39.14 44.73
CA VAL A 8 -19.85 -37.90 45.42
C VAL A 8 -19.00 -37.18 46.51
N ASP A 9 -18.93 -35.84 46.35
CA ASP A 9 -18.67 -34.71 47.27
C ASP A 9 -17.65 -34.78 48.44
N VAL A 10 -16.76 -33.77 48.50
CA VAL A 10 -16.84 -32.58 49.39
C VAL A 10 -15.49 -31.84 49.41
N MET A 11 -15.44 -30.62 48.90
CA MET A 11 -14.96 -29.46 49.67
C MET A 11 -15.27 -28.12 48.97
N ILE A 12 -16.27 -27.42 49.49
CA ILE A 12 -16.39 -25.96 49.31
C ILE A 12 -15.45 -25.31 50.34
N HIS A 13 -14.56 -24.43 49.89
CA HIS A 13 -14.02 -23.21 50.56
C HIS A 13 -12.68 -22.85 49.88
N GLY A 14 -12.51 -21.63 49.38
CA GLY A 14 -11.22 -21.22 48.78
C GLY A 14 -11.22 -20.05 47.79
N LEU A 15 -12.38 -19.54 47.34
CA LEU A 15 -12.43 -18.33 46.51
C LEU A 15 -12.28 -17.07 47.37
N ARG A 16 -11.06 -16.52 47.41
CA ARG A 16 -10.78 -15.11 47.72
C ARG A 16 -9.73 -14.56 46.76
N GLU A 17 -10.06 -13.42 46.17
CA GLU A 17 -9.19 -12.28 45.84
C GLU A 17 -7.71 -12.61 45.58
N LEU A 18 -7.38 -12.80 44.31
CA LEU A 18 -6.08 -12.41 43.75
C LEU A 18 -6.35 -11.31 42.72
N ASP A 19 -6.42 -10.07 43.22
CA ASP A 19 -6.60 -8.89 42.38
C ASP A 19 -5.45 -8.74 41.40
N TRP A 20 -5.78 -8.69 40.11
CA TRP A 20 -4.86 -8.20 39.08
C TRP A 20 -4.80 -6.68 39.13
N HIS A 21 -4.20 -6.16 40.20
CA HIS A 21 -3.63 -4.82 40.23
C HIS A 21 -2.43 -4.75 39.29
N ALA A 22 -2.71 -4.69 37.98
CA ALA A 22 -1.82 -4.03 37.06
C ALA A 22 -1.69 -2.58 37.51
N GLU A 23 -0.47 -2.08 37.70
CA GLU A 23 -0.23 -0.69 38.11
C GLU A 23 -0.51 0.27 36.95
N THR A 24 -1.79 0.47 36.64
CA THR A 24 -2.25 1.68 35.97
C THR A 24 -2.01 2.84 36.94
N SER A 25 -0.82 3.44 36.85
CA SER A 25 -0.44 4.68 37.52
C SER A 25 -1.16 5.88 36.89
N SER A 26 -2.48 5.81 36.84
CA SER A 26 -3.39 6.93 36.61
C SER A 26 -3.36 7.85 37.83
N GLN A 27 -2.23 8.56 38.00
CA GLN A 27 -2.17 9.71 38.88
C GLN A 27 -3.25 10.69 38.43
N GLN A 28 -4.26 10.90 39.27
CA GLN A 28 -5.04 12.12 39.24
C GLN A 28 -4.12 13.27 39.68
N LEU A 29 -3.25 13.70 38.77
CA LEU A 29 -2.44 14.90 38.93
C LEU A 29 -3.38 16.05 39.25
N ASN A 30 -3.15 16.73 40.37
CA ASN A 30 -3.96 17.88 40.72
C ASN A 30 -3.81 18.95 39.63
N ALA A 31 -4.82 19.80 39.45
CA ALA A 31 -4.76 20.88 38.46
C ALA A 31 -3.52 21.78 38.65
N SER A 32 -3.08 21.95 39.91
CA SER A 32 -1.83 22.63 40.30
C SER A 32 -0.54 21.96 39.81
N GLU A 33 -0.51 20.62 39.71
CA GLU A 33 0.64 19.84 39.23
C GLU A 33 0.67 19.73 37.69
N THR A 34 -0.48 19.94 37.03
CA THR A 34 -0.56 19.90 35.57
C THR A 34 0.06 21.17 34.95
N ILE A 35 -0.17 22.34 35.56
CA ILE A 35 0.33 23.64 35.08
C ILE A 35 1.86 23.72 35.17
N THR A 36 2.46 23.20 36.24
CA THR A 36 3.92 23.21 36.44
C THR A 36 4.68 22.32 35.45
N ALA A 37 4.00 21.45 34.70
CA ALA A 37 4.58 20.56 33.70
C ALA A 37 4.56 21.12 32.26
N PHE A 38 3.85 22.21 31.97
CA PHE A 38 3.84 22.79 30.61
C PHE A 38 5.22 23.30 30.14
N PRO A 39 6.06 23.95 30.95
CA PRO A 39 7.36 24.46 30.49
C PRO A 39 8.31 23.36 30.01
N SER A 40 8.43 22.27 30.76
CA SER A 40 9.25 21.11 30.38
C SER A 40 8.67 20.37 29.19
N ARG A 41 7.33 20.21 29.12
CA ARG A 41 6.64 19.61 27.96
C ARG A 41 6.86 20.43 26.69
N ALA A 42 6.77 21.75 26.75
CA ALA A 42 6.94 22.63 25.59
C ALA A 42 8.39 22.68 25.08
N ARG A 43 9.38 22.67 25.98
CA ARG A 43 10.79 22.46 25.59
C ARG A 43 10.99 21.09 24.95
N ALA A 44 10.50 20.01 25.58
CA ALA A 44 10.60 18.65 25.05
C ALA A 44 9.98 18.50 23.64
N GLU A 45 8.78 19.03 23.40
CA GLU A 45 8.13 19.00 22.08
C GLU A 45 8.93 19.72 20.99
N THR A 46 9.63 20.79 21.36
CA THR A 46 10.52 21.54 20.46
C THR A 46 11.80 20.76 20.18
N THR A 47 12.42 20.20 21.21
CA THR A 47 13.68 19.44 21.13
C THR A 47 13.51 18.13 20.36
N LYS A 48 12.36 17.44 20.52
CA LYS A 48 11.96 16.30 19.66
C LYS A 48 11.95 16.65 18.17
N ARG A 49 11.29 17.76 17.80
CA ARG A 49 11.18 18.22 16.40
C ARG A 49 12.55 18.60 15.84
N LEU A 50 13.39 19.28 16.64
CA LEU A 50 14.78 19.57 16.30
C LEU A 50 15.59 18.30 16.01
N LEU A 51 15.61 17.33 16.95
CA LEU A 51 16.41 16.11 16.81
C LEU A 51 15.94 15.26 15.63
N ALA A 52 14.62 15.13 15.42
CA ALA A 52 14.06 14.44 14.27
C ALA A 52 14.52 15.09 12.94
N GLN A 53 14.53 16.42 12.84
CA GLN A 53 15.05 17.09 11.64
C GLN A 53 16.58 17.02 11.51
N LEU A 54 17.36 17.06 12.59
CA LEU A 54 18.81 16.84 12.49
C LEU A 54 19.13 15.48 11.85
N ILE A 55 18.35 14.44 12.14
CA ILE A 55 18.48 13.10 11.53
C ILE A 55 17.92 13.09 10.10
N ASN A 56 16.65 13.49 9.91
CA ASN A 56 15.97 13.44 8.60
C ASN A 56 16.66 14.33 7.55
N GLU A 57 17.22 15.46 7.98
CA GLU A 57 17.97 16.38 7.12
C GLU A 57 19.45 16.02 6.95
N LYS A 58 19.87 14.84 7.45
CA LYS A 58 21.23 14.28 7.33
C LYS A 58 22.33 15.16 7.95
N LEU A 59 21.96 16.04 8.87
CA LEU A 59 22.86 16.88 9.68
C LEU A 59 23.47 16.10 10.86
N ALA A 60 22.87 14.97 11.22
CA ALA A 60 23.37 13.97 12.16
C ALA A 60 23.02 12.56 11.68
N ALA A 61 23.83 11.57 12.08
CA ALA A 61 23.51 10.15 11.96
C ALA A 61 22.82 9.64 13.23
N LEU A 62 22.05 8.55 13.07
CA LEU A 62 21.36 7.83 14.14
C LEU A 62 21.96 6.41 14.27
N GLU A 63 22.25 6.00 15.50
CA GLU A 63 22.72 4.65 15.90
C GLU A 63 21.87 4.19 17.08
N ILE A 64 21.48 2.92 17.16
CA ILE A 64 20.74 2.37 18.31
C ILE A 64 21.70 1.62 19.22
N LEU A 65 21.65 1.94 20.51
CA LEU A 65 22.42 1.31 21.56
C LEU A 65 21.59 0.19 22.18
N SER A 66 22.00 -1.05 21.96
CA SER A 66 21.45 -2.23 22.62
C SER A 66 22.13 -2.42 23.99
N ASP A 67 21.72 -1.63 24.98
CA ASP A 67 22.18 -1.80 26.36
C ASP A 67 21.70 -3.15 26.92
N ALA A 68 22.61 -4.13 26.93
CA ALA A 68 22.30 -5.52 27.27
C ALA A 68 22.03 -5.77 28.77
N GLU A 69 22.21 -4.76 29.62
CA GLU A 69 22.16 -4.93 31.08
C GLU A 69 21.26 -3.86 31.76
N SER A 70 20.35 -4.34 32.60
CA SER A 70 19.64 -3.65 33.70
C SER A 70 18.51 -2.63 33.44
N SER A 71 18.40 -1.94 32.29
CA SER A 71 17.43 -0.82 32.16
C SER A 71 16.18 -1.06 31.31
N GLY A 72 16.18 -2.05 30.41
CA GLY A 72 15.05 -2.40 29.54
C GLY A 72 14.59 -1.31 28.55
N THR A 73 15.26 -0.16 28.49
CA THR A 73 14.84 1.01 27.71
C THR A 73 15.79 1.21 26.53
N ILE A 74 15.31 1.09 25.29
CA ILE A 74 16.16 1.29 24.11
C ILE A 74 16.64 2.74 24.06
N ARG A 75 17.94 2.96 23.79
CA ARG A 75 18.55 4.29 23.62
C ARG A 75 19.03 4.49 22.20
N ALA A 76 18.84 5.69 21.68
CA ALA A 76 19.48 6.17 20.46
C ALA A 76 20.72 7.01 20.79
N ARG A 77 21.74 6.89 19.95
CA ARG A 77 22.89 7.79 19.83
C ARG A 77 22.73 8.64 18.58
N ILE A 78 22.94 9.94 18.69
CA ILE A 78 22.82 10.91 17.59
C ILE A 78 24.12 11.72 17.51
N GLY A 79 24.73 11.81 16.33
CA GLY A 79 25.95 12.60 16.13
C GLY A 79 26.56 12.52 14.73
N SER A 80 27.71 13.17 14.52
CA SER A 80 28.48 13.03 13.27
C SER A 80 29.30 11.73 13.26
N LYS A 81 29.40 11.10 12.09
CA LYS A 81 30.30 9.95 11.86
C LYS A 81 31.78 10.33 12.00
N ASP A 82 32.12 11.60 11.75
CA ASP A 82 33.50 12.09 11.75
C ASP A 82 33.95 12.63 13.12
N ASN A 83 33.01 12.85 14.06
CA ASN A 83 33.29 13.38 15.39
C ASN A 83 32.83 12.42 16.49
N THR A 84 33.66 11.40 16.75
CA THR A 84 33.42 10.39 17.81
C THR A 84 33.55 10.93 19.24
N LYS A 85 34.01 12.18 19.43
CA LYS A 85 34.20 12.80 20.76
C LYS A 85 32.97 13.52 21.31
N GLN A 86 31.95 13.73 20.46
CA GLN A 86 30.77 14.50 20.83
C GLN A 86 29.49 13.94 20.18
N TRP A 87 28.59 13.41 21.01
CA TRP A 87 27.30 12.85 20.60
C TRP A 87 26.20 13.17 21.62
N ILE A 88 24.96 12.90 21.25
CA ILE A 88 23.79 12.93 22.14
C ILE A 88 23.33 11.48 22.33
N THR A 89 22.85 11.11 23.52
CA THR A 89 21.95 9.94 23.65
C THR A 89 20.58 10.34 24.16
N CYS A 90 19.55 9.63 23.72
CA CYS A 90 18.17 9.83 24.17
C CYS A 90 17.45 8.49 24.27
N PRO A 91 16.50 8.30 25.19
CA PRO A 91 15.62 7.13 25.18
C PRO A 91 14.70 7.20 23.95
N VAL A 92 14.35 6.05 23.39
CA VAL A 92 13.44 5.96 22.24
C VAL A 92 12.25 5.04 22.52
N VAL A 93 11.26 5.05 21.63
CA VAL A 93 10.16 4.07 21.66
C VAL A 93 10.62 2.78 20.98
N ASP A 94 10.27 1.62 21.55
CA ASP A 94 10.77 0.29 21.16
C ASP A 94 10.37 -0.18 19.74
N SER A 95 9.63 0.67 19.01
CA SER A 95 9.11 0.43 17.66
C SER A 95 9.74 1.31 16.58
N ILE A 96 10.89 1.96 16.83
CA ILE A 96 11.64 2.70 15.80
C ILE A 96 11.94 1.80 14.59
N ILE A 97 11.70 2.33 13.39
CA ILE A 97 12.06 1.69 12.11
C ILE A 97 13.25 2.45 11.53
N LEU A 98 14.47 1.93 11.75
CA LEU A 98 15.74 2.64 11.47
C LEU A 98 15.95 3.07 10.01
N ASN A 99 15.29 2.43 9.05
CA ASN A 99 15.43 2.73 7.62
C ASN A 99 14.40 3.76 7.10
N ASN A 100 13.52 4.27 7.97
CA ASN A 100 12.43 5.19 7.62
C ASN A 100 12.65 6.61 8.18
N HIS A 101 11.83 7.54 7.72
CA HIS A 101 11.74 8.91 8.23
C HIS A 101 11.36 8.94 9.74
N ILE A 102 12.20 9.57 10.57
CA ILE A 102 12.02 9.64 12.02
C ILE A 102 10.93 10.65 12.38
N ARG A 103 10.00 10.27 13.27
CA ARG A 103 8.91 11.14 13.75
C ARG A 103 9.28 11.74 15.12
N PRO A 104 8.87 12.97 15.46
CA PRO A 104 9.31 13.62 16.71
C PRO A 104 9.04 12.83 18.01
N ASN A 105 7.93 12.09 18.15
CA ASN A 105 7.66 11.29 19.35
C ASN A 105 8.29 9.87 19.31
N ASP A 106 9.16 9.56 18.35
CA ASP A 106 10.13 8.47 18.49
C ASP A 106 11.10 8.71 19.64
N LEU A 107 11.39 10.00 19.89
CA LEU A 107 12.45 10.44 20.79
C LEU A 107 11.85 10.89 22.13
N ARG A 108 12.49 10.49 23.23
CA ARG A 108 12.18 10.96 24.59
C ARG A 108 13.19 12.03 25.01
N ILE A 109 12.73 12.93 25.88
CA ILE A 109 13.47 14.08 26.43
C ILE A 109 13.32 14.01 27.97
N PRO A 110 14.32 14.34 28.81
CA PRO A 110 15.63 14.90 28.49
C PRO A 110 16.54 14.00 27.66
N VAL A 111 17.50 14.62 26.99
CA VAL A 111 18.61 13.94 26.31
C VAL A 111 19.89 14.12 27.12
N THR A 112 20.87 13.24 26.93
CA THR A 112 22.20 13.37 27.53
C THR A 112 23.21 13.80 26.46
N LEU A 113 23.86 14.95 26.68
CA LEU A 113 24.92 15.50 25.84
C LEU A 113 26.29 14.98 26.31
N TYR A 114 27.04 14.32 25.44
CA TYR A 114 28.37 13.77 25.72
C TYR A 114 29.45 14.61 25.05
N SER A 115 30.42 15.13 25.80
CA SER A 115 31.57 15.86 25.23
C SER A 115 32.83 15.65 26.05
N ASN A 116 33.88 15.10 25.44
CA ASN A 116 35.21 14.92 26.04
C ASN A 116 35.21 14.25 27.43
N GLY A 117 34.28 13.31 27.68
CA GLY A 117 34.16 12.60 28.96
C GLY A 117 33.22 13.24 29.98
N TYR A 118 32.54 14.34 29.64
CA TYR A 118 31.49 14.95 30.45
C TYR A 118 30.10 14.63 29.89
N GLU A 119 29.13 14.44 30.78
CA GLU A 119 27.73 14.19 30.48
C GLU A 119 26.85 15.31 31.07
N VAL A 120 25.89 15.81 30.29
CA VAL A 120 24.94 16.84 30.72
C VAL A 120 23.53 16.46 30.27
N LEU A 121 22.57 16.39 31.20
CA LEU A 121 21.16 16.27 30.86
C LEU A 121 20.62 17.61 30.34
N GLU A 122 19.90 17.57 29.22
CA GLU A 122 19.38 18.76 28.54
C GLU A 122 17.96 18.55 28.01
N ASP A 123 17.13 19.59 28.06
CA ASP A 123 15.82 19.65 27.41
C ASP A 123 15.62 20.89 26.53
N ASP A 124 16.50 21.89 26.58
CA ASP A 124 16.44 23.09 25.73
C ASP A 124 16.92 22.84 24.30
N ALA A 125 16.01 23.00 23.35
CA ALA A 125 16.29 22.93 21.92
C ALA A 125 17.40 23.90 21.48
N GLY A 126 17.51 25.08 22.11
CA GLY A 126 18.59 26.03 21.83
C GLY A 126 19.98 25.49 22.19
N ALA A 127 20.13 24.92 23.38
CA ALA A 127 21.37 24.28 23.82
C ALA A 127 21.70 23.03 22.99
N VAL A 128 20.71 22.17 22.71
CA VAL A 128 20.85 20.99 21.84
C VAL A 128 21.30 21.39 20.43
N PHE A 129 20.70 22.42 19.81
CA PHE A 129 21.16 22.91 18.51
C PHE A 129 22.58 23.46 18.59
N LYS A 130 22.87 24.34 19.56
CA LYS A 130 24.21 24.91 19.76
C LYS A 130 25.28 23.83 19.90
N PHE A 131 24.98 22.76 20.63
CA PHE A 131 25.83 21.57 20.78
C PHE A 131 26.02 20.85 19.43
N SER A 132 24.94 20.59 18.69
CA SER A 132 24.98 19.91 17.38
C SER A 132 25.77 20.64 16.29
N THR A 133 25.96 21.97 16.39
CA THR A 133 26.71 22.76 15.38
C THR A 133 28.21 22.40 15.26
N ALA A 134 28.72 21.45 16.04
CA ALA A 134 30.03 20.83 15.83
C ALA A 134 30.03 19.72 14.74
N TRP A 135 28.86 19.35 14.20
CA TRP A 135 28.69 18.30 13.21
C TRP A 135 28.51 18.81 11.77
N PHE A 136 28.09 20.06 11.60
CA PHE A 136 27.78 20.70 10.32
C PHE A 136 28.16 22.19 10.32
N ARG A 137 28.31 22.80 9.15
CA ARG A 137 28.66 24.23 9.02
C ARG A 137 27.45 25.11 9.26
N CYS A 138 27.55 26.06 10.19
CA CYS A 138 26.56 27.12 10.42
C CYS A 138 27.29 28.41 10.82
N ASP A 139 26.86 29.56 10.30
CA ASP A 139 27.39 30.87 10.67
C ASP A 139 27.01 31.28 12.10
N GLU A 140 27.88 32.00 12.82
CA GLU A 140 27.67 32.38 14.23
C GLU A 140 26.63 33.50 14.44
N LYS A 141 26.19 34.25 13.42
CA LYS A 141 25.00 35.12 13.51
C LYS A 141 23.73 34.30 13.29
N ILE A 142 23.70 33.45 12.27
CA ILE A 142 22.56 32.56 11.97
C ILE A 142 22.31 31.58 13.13
N LYS A 143 23.36 30.97 13.68
CA LYS A 143 23.33 30.07 14.84
C LYS A 143 22.67 30.69 16.07
N ARG A 144 23.02 31.94 16.41
CA ARG A 144 22.37 32.68 17.51
C ARG A 144 20.87 32.89 17.24
N SER A 145 20.52 33.33 16.03
CA SER A 145 19.12 33.50 15.62
C SER A 145 18.33 32.19 15.70
N ILE A 146 18.91 31.06 15.30
CA ILE A 146 18.25 29.73 15.40
C ILE A 146 18.05 29.33 16.87
N VAL A 147 19.04 29.54 17.74
CA VAL A 147 18.92 29.27 19.19
C VAL A 147 17.82 30.12 19.82
N GLU A 148 17.71 31.39 19.44
CA GLU A 148 16.64 32.30 19.86
C GLU A 148 15.27 31.86 19.32
N GLU A 149 15.18 31.44 18.06
CA GLU A 149 13.94 30.94 17.43
C GLU A 149 13.41 29.65 18.05
N LEU A 150 14.30 28.70 18.39
CA LEU A 150 13.93 27.46 19.06
C LEU A 150 13.41 27.71 20.48
N ARG A 151 14.10 28.56 21.26
CA ARG A 151 13.67 28.92 22.62
C ARG A 151 12.35 29.69 22.63
N ASN A 152 12.18 30.62 21.70
CA ASN A 152 10.91 31.32 21.49
C ASN A 152 9.79 30.34 21.08
N SER A 153 10.06 29.33 20.23
CA SER A 153 9.07 28.29 19.88
C SER A 153 8.59 27.50 21.11
N ALA A 154 9.49 27.18 22.04
CA ALA A 154 9.13 26.51 23.29
C ALA A 154 8.28 27.41 24.20
N LEU A 155 8.72 28.66 24.45
CA LEU A 155 8.01 29.62 25.30
C LEU A 155 6.61 30.01 24.74
N MET A 156 6.47 30.09 23.42
CA MET A 156 5.16 30.30 22.79
C MET A 156 4.28 29.06 22.95
N LEU A 157 4.83 27.84 22.75
CA LEU A 157 4.07 26.59 22.92
C LEU A 157 3.61 26.39 24.37
N GLU A 158 4.42 26.77 25.37
CA GLU A 158 4.06 26.76 26.79
C GLU A 158 2.75 27.53 27.02
N LYS A 159 2.64 28.77 26.52
CA LYS A 159 1.41 29.56 26.64
C LYS A 159 0.26 29.07 25.76
N TRP A 160 0.55 28.44 24.61
CA TRP A 160 -0.48 27.72 23.84
C TRP A 160 -1.05 26.52 24.64
N MET A 161 -0.23 25.79 25.40
CA MET A 161 -0.68 24.69 26.25
C MET A 161 -1.56 25.18 27.41
N GLU A 162 -1.19 26.29 28.06
CA GLU A 162 -2.04 26.93 29.07
C GLU A 162 -3.43 27.30 28.51
N ILE A 163 -3.47 27.97 27.35
CA ILE A 163 -4.74 28.36 26.69
C ILE A 163 -5.55 27.11 26.31
N GLY A 164 -4.89 26.06 25.79
CA GLY A 164 -5.54 24.78 25.48
C GLY A 164 -6.05 24.01 26.71
N ALA A 165 -5.52 24.29 27.91
CA ALA A 165 -5.99 23.76 29.19
C ALA A 165 -7.16 24.57 29.80
N GLU A 166 -7.44 25.76 29.27
CA GLU A 166 -8.65 26.53 29.59
C GLU A 166 -9.78 26.30 28.56
N MET A 167 -9.46 25.80 27.36
CA MET A 167 -10.44 25.52 26.31
C MET A 167 -11.27 24.24 26.58
N PRO A 168 -12.59 24.25 26.28
CA PRO A 168 -13.42 23.06 26.37
C PRO A 168 -13.01 21.99 25.35
N VAL A 169 -13.36 20.73 25.63
CA VAL A 169 -13.23 19.63 24.66
C VAL A 169 -14.31 19.80 23.59
N LEU A 170 -13.89 19.92 22.34
CA LEU A 170 -14.80 20.14 21.19
C LEU A 170 -15.52 18.85 20.76
N ASP A 171 -16.73 19.02 20.22
CA ASP A 171 -17.56 17.93 19.67
C ASP A 171 -18.08 18.26 18.25
N ILE A 172 -18.91 17.37 17.69
CA ILE A 172 -19.43 17.48 16.31
C ILE A 172 -20.29 18.74 16.06
N ASN A 173 -20.72 19.44 17.10
CA ASN A 173 -21.48 20.68 17.04
C ASN A 173 -20.62 21.95 17.21
N SER A 174 -19.35 21.81 17.59
CA SER A 174 -18.42 22.94 17.74
C SER A 174 -18.16 23.63 16.39
N SER A 175 -18.08 24.96 16.41
CA SER A 175 -17.90 25.81 15.24
C SER A 175 -16.54 25.60 14.56
N PHE A 176 -16.46 25.94 13.27
CA PHE A 176 -15.22 25.94 12.49
C PHE A 176 -14.14 26.80 13.16
N LEU A 177 -14.53 27.92 13.76
CA LEU A 177 -13.64 28.85 14.45
C LEU A 177 -13.10 28.30 15.78
N GLU A 178 -13.87 27.48 16.49
CA GLU A 178 -13.37 26.73 17.65
C GLU A 178 -12.36 25.65 17.21
N TRP A 179 -12.66 24.92 16.13
CA TRP A 179 -11.73 23.95 15.54
C TRP A 179 -10.41 24.59 15.06
N GLU A 180 -10.45 25.80 14.49
CA GLU A 180 -9.25 26.58 14.18
C GLU A 180 -8.41 26.91 15.42
N ARG A 181 -9.05 27.20 16.56
CA ARG A 181 -8.37 27.53 17.82
C ARG A 181 -7.87 26.31 18.58
N ALA A 182 -8.40 25.11 18.29
CA ALA A 182 -7.98 23.86 18.91
C ALA A 182 -6.62 23.32 18.39
N VAL A 183 -6.00 23.97 17.39
CA VAL A 183 -4.61 23.69 17.02
C VAL A 183 -3.68 24.33 18.06
N ILE A 184 -3.01 23.52 18.87
CA ILE A 184 -2.19 23.90 20.04
C ILE A 184 -0.69 23.62 19.78
N PHE A 185 -0.32 22.47 19.23
CA PHE A 185 1.06 22.01 19.07
C PHE A 185 1.74 22.47 17.76
N GLY A 186 1.03 23.24 16.93
CA GLY A 186 1.57 23.87 15.72
C GLY A 186 1.96 22.85 14.64
N HIS A 187 2.99 23.17 13.84
CA HIS A 187 3.44 22.25 12.79
C HIS A 187 4.05 20.97 13.41
N PRO A 188 3.65 19.77 12.95
CA PRO A 188 3.98 18.53 13.65
C PRO A 188 5.47 18.19 13.64
N THR A 189 6.19 18.58 12.60
CA THR A 189 7.60 18.22 12.35
C THR A 189 8.57 19.41 12.30
N HIS A 190 8.09 20.66 12.42
CA HIS A 190 8.94 21.84 12.22
C HIS A 190 9.62 22.26 13.54
N PRO A 191 10.95 22.41 13.64
CA PRO A 191 11.61 22.80 14.90
C PRO A 191 11.10 24.14 15.43
N PHE A 192 10.78 25.07 14.53
CA PHE A 192 10.27 26.41 14.81
C PHE A 192 8.72 26.48 14.84
N HIS A 193 8.05 25.36 15.19
CA HIS A 193 6.59 25.15 15.08
C HIS A 193 5.69 26.28 15.60
N ARG A 194 6.11 26.96 16.69
CA ARG A 194 5.38 28.05 17.35
C ARG A 194 6.19 29.34 17.49
N THR A 195 7.37 29.42 16.87
CA THR A 195 8.18 30.64 16.82
C THR A 195 7.35 31.83 16.37
N CYS A 196 7.44 32.94 17.11
CA CYS A 196 6.78 34.21 16.87
C CYS A 196 7.68 35.38 17.32
N PHE A 197 8.21 36.16 16.37
CA PHE A 197 8.89 37.43 16.63
C PHE A 197 8.24 38.60 15.92
N ALA A 198 8.37 39.78 16.50
CA ALA A 198 8.12 41.04 15.81
C ALA A 198 9.30 41.39 14.90
N SER A 199 9.03 41.95 13.72
CA SER A 199 10.04 42.67 12.93
C SER A 199 10.50 43.94 13.65
N SER A 200 11.64 44.50 13.22
CA SER A 200 12.21 45.73 13.80
C SER A 200 11.34 46.99 13.66
N LEU A 201 10.30 46.94 12.82
CA LEU A 201 9.29 48.01 12.69
C LEU A 201 8.21 47.97 13.77
N LEU A 202 8.10 46.86 14.51
CA LEU A 202 7.06 46.60 15.49
C LEU A 202 7.63 46.44 16.90
N LYS A 203 6.80 46.67 17.92
CA LYS A 203 7.18 46.39 19.32
C LYS A 203 7.41 44.88 19.49
N PRO A 204 8.42 44.45 20.28
CA PRO A 204 8.63 43.05 20.63
C PRO A 204 7.36 42.37 21.13
N VAL A 205 7.24 41.07 20.83
CA VAL A 205 6.10 40.22 21.15
C VAL A 205 6.59 39.00 21.93
N GLY A 206 5.82 38.54 22.91
CA GLY A 206 6.11 37.34 23.69
C GLY A 206 4.85 36.58 24.09
N PRO A 207 4.97 35.51 24.90
CA PRO A 207 3.86 34.62 25.23
C PRO A 207 2.65 35.35 25.85
N GLN A 208 2.91 36.36 26.70
CA GLN A 208 1.87 37.21 27.31
C GLN A 208 0.95 37.91 26.30
N ASP A 209 1.40 38.10 25.06
CA ASP A 209 0.65 38.77 24.00
C ASP A 209 -0.31 37.84 23.24
N LEU A 210 -0.21 36.53 23.44
CA LEU A 210 -0.93 35.55 22.62
C LEU A 210 -2.45 35.71 22.71
N LEU A 211 -3.01 36.05 23.87
CA LEU A 211 -4.45 36.30 24.04
C LEU A 211 -4.95 37.53 23.25
N ARG A 212 -4.13 38.60 23.14
CA ARG A 212 -4.46 39.79 22.30
C ARG A 212 -4.17 39.57 20.81
N MET A 213 -3.42 38.52 20.46
CA MET A 213 -3.25 38.06 19.08
C MET A 213 -4.38 37.12 18.63
N LEU A 214 -4.97 36.36 19.55
CA LEU A 214 -6.10 35.46 19.28
C LEU A 214 -7.45 36.17 19.15
N ASN A 215 -7.60 37.34 19.77
CA ASN A 215 -8.83 38.15 19.72
C ASN A 215 -8.48 39.60 19.33
N PRO A 216 -7.91 39.85 18.12
CA PRO A 216 -7.27 41.11 17.81
C PRO A 216 -8.24 42.28 17.59
N SER A 217 -7.73 43.47 17.88
CA SER A 217 -8.34 44.75 17.48
C SER A 217 -8.00 45.09 16.03
N ILE A 218 -8.97 45.63 15.29
CA ILE A 218 -8.79 46.04 13.89
C ILE A 218 -8.82 47.56 13.77
N ASN A 219 -7.81 48.10 13.11
CA ASN A 219 -7.73 49.50 12.69
C ASN A 219 -8.25 49.63 11.26
N PHE A 220 -8.99 50.70 10.98
CA PHE A 220 -9.48 51.04 9.64
C PHE A 220 -8.83 52.34 9.18
N PHE A 221 -8.10 52.27 8.06
CA PHE A 221 -7.34 53.40 7.49
C PHE A 221 -8.00 53.93 6.23
N SER A 222 -8.13 55.25 6.12
CA SER A 222 -8.35 55.93 4.85
C SER A 222 -7.01 56.03 4.12
N VAL A 223 -6.96 55.54 2.88
CA VAL A 223 -5.75 55.49 2.04
C VAL A 223 -6.11 56.04 0.66
N PRO A 224 -5.28 56.91 0.05
CA PRO A 224 -5.53 57.41 -1.30
C PRO A 224 -5.55 56.27 -2.31
N ARG A 225 -6.50 56.29 -3.26
CA ARG A 225 -6.60 55.31 -4.34
C ARG A 225 -5.37 55.31 -5.27
N SER A 226 -4.51 56.33 -5.20
CA SER A 226 -3.23 56.43 -5.91
C SER A 226 -2.08 55.66 -5.26
N SER A 227 -2.24 55.18 -4.02
CA SER A 227 -1.20 54.46 -3.26
C SER A 227 -1.42 52.95 -3.19
N ILE A 228 -2.42 52.43 -3.92
CA ILE A 228 -2.90 51.05 -3.80
C ILE A 228 -3.36 50.47 -5.13
N HIS A 229 -3.44 49.14 -5.17
CA HIS A 229 -4.12 48.38 -6.21
C HIS A 229 -5.26 47.56 -5.59
N LEU A 230 -6.43 47.60 -6.24
CA LEU A 230 -7.67 46.94 -5.83
C LEU A 230 -8.00 45.80 -6.81
N PHE A 231 -8.39 44.65 -6.28
CA PHE A 231 -8.69 43.44 -7.07
C PHE A 231 -10.03 42.84 -6.63
N GLY A 232 -10.88 42.51 -7.60
CA GLY A 232 -12.25 42.06 -7.31
C GLY A 232 -13.12 43.15 -6.66
N PRO A 233 -14.31 42.80 -6.14
CA PRO A 233 -15.26 43.75 -5.52
C PRO A 233 -14.85 44.16 -4.09
N PHE A 234 -13.57 44.51 -3.86
CA PHE A 234 -13.03 44.74 -2.52
C PHE A 234 -13.78 45.84 -1.76
N GLU A 235 -14.01 46.99 -2.40
CA GLU A 235 -14.70 48.13 -1.78
C GLU A 235 -16.16 47.79 -1.47
N GLU A 236 -16.86 47.08 -2.35
CA GLU A 236 -18.26 46.68 -2.17
C GLU A 236 -18.43 45.72 -0.98
N LEU A 237 -17.59 44.68 -0.90
CA LEU A 237 -17.62 43.68 0.17
C LEU A 237 -17.17 44.29 1.51
N ASN A 238 -16.12 45.12 1.51
CA ASN A 238 -15.69 45.83 2.71
C ASN A 238 -16.74 46.85 3.17
N GLN A 239 -17.50 47.47 2.27
CA GLN A 239 -18.58 48.41 2.65
C GLN A 239 -19.71 47.74 3.45
N VAL A 240 -19.88 46.42 3.35
CA VAL A 240 -20.77 45.64 4.25
C VAL A 240 -20.21 45.62 5.67
N LEU A 241 -18.90 45.33 5.83
CA LEU A 241 -18.21 45.33 7.11
C LEU A 241 -18.18 46.72 7.78
N LEU A 242 -17.92 47.77 6.99
CA LEU A 242 -17.91 49.16 7.48
C LEU A 242 -19.27 49.59 8.02
N LYS A 243 -20.37 49.19 7.34
CA LYS A 243 -21.74 49.38 7.85
C LYS A 243 -21.99 48.58 9.13
N GLN A 244 -21.62 47.30 9.16
CA GLN A 244 -21.78 46.41 10.32
C GLN A 244 -21.06 46.94 11.58
N LEU A 245 -19.87 47.52 11.42
CA LEU A 245 -19.06 48.08 12.51
C LEU A 245 -19.30 49.58 12.78
N ALA A 246 -20.37 50.14 12.19
CA ALA A 246 -20.76 51.55 12.28
C ALA A 246 -19.59 52.52 12.04
N ILE A 247 -18.89 52.34 10.91
CA ILE A 247 -17.75 53.16 10.49
C ILE A 247 -18.22 54.14 9.41
N SER A 248 -18.23 55.43 9.74
CA SER A 248 -18.58 56.48 8.79
C SER A 248 -17.51 56.62 7.71
N VAL A 249 -17.88 56.31 6.47
CA VAL A 249 -17.04 56.53 5.29
C VAL A 249 -17.19 58.00 4.85
N PRO A 250 -16.10 58.75 4.63
CA PRO A 250 -16.17 60.07 4.00
C PRO A 250 -16.79 59.98 2.59
N PRO A 251 -17.59 60.95 2.14
CA PRO A 251 -18.13 61.00 0.78
C PRO A 251 -17.07 61.52 -0.21
N ASP A 252 -15.92 60.86 -0.26
CA ASP A 252 -14.71 61.28 -0.98
C ASP A 252 -14.19 60.15 -1.87
N ASP A 253 -14.38 60.30 -3.18
CA ASP A 253 -13.95 59.33 -4.19
C ASP A 253 -12.42 59.24 -4.41
N THR A 254 -11.61 60.05 -3.71
CA THR A 254 -10.14 59.97 -3.82
C THR A 254 -9.51 58.94 -2.89
N ASN A 255 -10.24 58.48 -1.87
CA ASN A 255 -9.77 57.57 -0.83
C ASN A 255 -10.57 56.26 -0.82
N THR A 256 -9.96 55.20 -0.29
CA THR A 256 -10.67 53.98 0.14
C THR A 256 -10.38 53.68 1.61
N ILE A 257 -11.14 52.77 2.22
CA ILE A 257 -10.88 52.29 3.59
C ILE A 257 -10.32 50.87 3.57
N VAL A 258 -9.19 50.64 4.23
CA VAL A 258 -8.51 49.34 4.36
C VAL A 258 -8.46 48.90 5.84
N PRO A 259 -8.87 47.65 6.17
CA PRO A 259 -8.70 47.09 7.50
C PRO A 259 -7.26 46.58 7.71
N CYS A 260 -6.74 46.72 8.93
CA CYS A 260 -5.39 46.30 9.31
C CYS A 260 -5.34 45.89 10.79
N LEU A 261 -4.52 44.89 11.13
CA LEU A 261 -4.30 44.48 12.53
C LEU A 261 -3.67 45.63 13.34
N THR A 262 -4.19 45.92 14.53
CA THR A 262 -3.65 46.98 15.39
C THR A 262 -2.16 46.75 15.75
N GLN A 263 -1.72 45.48 15.78
CA GLN A 263 -0.31 45.10 15.94
C GLN A 263 0.58 45.51 14.76
N HIS A 264 0.06 45.56 13.53
CA HIS A 264 0.82 45.79 12.29
C HIS A 264 0.90 47.28 11.93
N PHE A 265 -0.02 48.11 12.45
CA PHE A 265 -0.12 49.56 12.24
C PHE A 265 1.20 50.34 12.15
N PRO A 266 2.19 50.19 13.07
CA PRO A 266 3.44 50.95 12.99
C PRO A 266 4.27 50.64 11.73
N ALA A 267 4.21 49.40 11.23
CA ALA A 267 4.87 49.00 9.99
C ALA A 267 4.08 49.42 8.73
N LEU A 268 2.75 49.51 8.81
CA LEU A 268 1.94 50.10 7.74
C LEU A 268 2.25 51.59 7.57
N ILE A 269 2.25 52.39 8.65
CA ILE A 269 2.56 53.83 8.57
C ILE A 269 4.01 54.11 8.13
N HIS A 270 4.93 53.16 8.32
CA HIS A 270 6.31 53.32 7.87
C HIS A 270 6.42 53.44 6.34
N PHE A 271 5.65 52.66 5.59
CA PHE A 271 5.64 52.64 4.12
C PHE A 271 4.47 53.43 3.50
N PHE A 272 3.43 53.72 4.29
CA PHE A 272 2.23 54.48 3.90
C PHE A 272 1.98 55.63 4.90
N PRO A 273 2.87 56.64 4.97
CA PRO A 273 2.75 57.76 5.92
C PRO A 273 1.50 58.63 5.72
N GLU A 274 0.86 58.54 4.55
CA GLU A 274 -0.40 59.19 4.20
C GLU A 274 -1.65 58.46 4.71
N ALA A 275 -1.52 57.19 5.14
CA ALA A 275 -2.65 56.38 5.58
C ALA A 275 -3.22 56.88 6.93
N ARG A 276 -4.44 57.42 6.89
CA ARG A 276 -5.08 58.07 8.05
C ARG A 276 -5.97 57.11 8.82
N LEU A 277 -5.68 56.87 10.09
CA LEU A 277 -6.56 56.11 10.99
C LEU A 277 -7.93 56.79 11.10
N ILE A 278 -9.00 56.08 10.75
CA ILE A 278 -10.40 56.52 10.89
C ILE A 278 -11.00 56.01 12.20
N LYS A 279 -10.83 54.72 12.49
CA LYS A 279 -11.41 54.08 13.68
C LYS A 279 -10.63 52.82 14.06
N THR A 280 -10.47 52.58 15.35
CA THR A 280 -10.05 51.27 15.90
C THR A 280 -11.28 50.61 16.50
N ILE A 281 -11.54 49.35 16.16
CA ILE A 281 -12.57 48.54 16.80
C ILE A 281 -11.86 47.52 17.71
N PRO A 282 -11.99 47.62 19.04
CA PRO A 282 -11.26 46.75 19.96
C PRO A 282 -11.83 45.33 19.95
N ASN A 283 -10.93 44.33 19.88
CA ASN A 283 -11.22 42.89 20.03
C ASN A 283 -12.41 42.36 19.22
N CYS A 284 -12.69 42.94 18.05
CA CYS A 284 -13.88 42.61 17.24
C CYS A 284 -13.71 41.40 16.31
N ALA A 285 -12.49 40.89 16.18
CA ALA A 285 -12.16 39.77 15.32
C ALA A 285 -11.55 38.63 16.15
N VAL A 286 -11.66 37.42 15.64
CA VAL A 286 -11.07 36.22 16.23
C VAL A 286 -10.09 35.62 15.23
N ALA A 287 -8.89 35.31 15.67
CA ALA A 287 -7.84 34.77 14.81
C ALA A 287 -7.98 33.26 14.61
N GLN A 288 -7.78 32.82 13.37
CA GLN A 288 -7.67 31.43 12.97
C GLN A 288 -6.26 30.88 13.24
N ALA A 289 -5.99 29.60 12.93
CA ALA A 289 -4.69 28.95 13.20
C ALA A 289 -3.48 29.64 12.55
N ALA A 290 -3.70 30.47 11.52
CA ALA A 290 -2.68 31.28 10.86
C ALA A 290 -2.33 32.60 11.57
N ILE A 291 -3.07 32.99 12.62
CA ILE A 291 -3.03 34.26 13.39
C ILE A 291 -3.35 35.52 12.56
N ARG A 292 -2.75 35.68 11.38
CA ARG A 292 -2.99 36.81 10.46
C ARG A 292 -4.33 36.76 9.71
N THR A 293 -5.04 35.64 9.77
CA THR A 293 -6.35 35.46 9.17
C THR A 293 -7.39 35.50 10.29
N VAL A 294 -8.36 36.40 10.17
CA VAL A 294 -9.34 36.68 11.24
C VAL A 294 -10.76 36.60 10.71
N SER A 295 -11.66 36.05 11.53
CA SER A 295 -13.10 36.06 11.28
C SER A 295 -13.75 37.14 12.16
N ILE A 296 -14.68 37.92 11.62
CA ILE A 296 -15.46 38.91 12.38
C ILE A 296 -16.89 38.36 12.51
N PRO A 297 -17.41 38.15 13.74
CA PRO A 297 -18.73 37.55 13.93
C PRO A 297 -19.84 38.27 13.15
N GLY A 298 -20.59 37.52 12.33
CA GLY A 298 -21.66 38.04 11.46
C GLY A 298 -21.21 38.61 10.12
N PHE A 299 -19.90 38.69 9.82
CA PHE A 299 -19.40 39.04 8.49
C PHE A 299 -19.18 37.78 7.64
N ALA A 300 -19.55 37.83 6.36
CA ALA A 300 -19.55 36.65 5.46
C ALA A 300 -18.17 36.22 4.92
N TYR A 301 -17.11 36.96 5.28
CA TYR A 301 -15.74 36.73 4.79
C TYR A 301 -14.73 36.72 5.93
N ASP A 302 -13.74 35.85 5.82
CA ASP A 302 -12.52 35.91 6.62
C ASP A 302 -11.55 36.94 6.01
N ILE A 303 -10.84 37.68 6.86
CA ILE A 303 -9.91 38.73 6.44
C ILE A 303 -8.49 38.23 6.66
N LYS A 304 -7.75 38.00 5.57
CA LYS A 304 -6.34 37.58 5.54
C LYS A 304 -5.49 38.85 5.43
N LEU A 305 -4.85 39.24 6.53
CA LEU A 305 -4.15 40.53 6.68
C LEU A 305 -2.63 40.38 6.63
N SER A 306 -1.92 41.40 6.16
CA SER A 306 -0.48 41.51 6.37
C SER A 306 -0.15 41.68 7.85
N LEU A 307 0.83 40.94 8.34
CA LEU A 307 1.34 41.01 9.71
C LEU A 307 2.87 40.87 9.70
N ALA A 308 3.59 41.91 10.08
CA ALA A 308 5.06 41.93 10.11
C ALA A 308 5.66 41.18 11.31
N TYR A 309 5.13 39.99 11.60
CA TYR A 309 5.68 39.01 12.54
C TYR A 309 6.28 37.83 11.77
N LEU A 310 7.44 37.34 12.25
CA LEU A 310 8.05 36.08 11.83
C LEU A 310 7.36 34.95 12.59
N ILE A 311 6.47 34.21 11.92
CA ILE A 311 5.74 33.07 12.53
C ILE A 311 6.12 31.79 11.81
N THR A 312 6.60 30.78 12.54
CA THR A 312 7.14 29.52 11.99
C THR A 312 8.22 29.78 10.93
N SER A 313 9.20 30.61 11.30
CA SER A 313 10.33 31.09 10.47
C SER A 313 9.99 31.78 9.14
N ALA A 314 8.73 32.16 8.90
CA ALA A 314 8.30 32.94 7.73
C ALA A 314 7.64 34.26 8.15
N LEU A 315 8.02 35.38 7.51
CA LEU A 315 7.40 36.68 7.72
C LEU A 315 5.97 36.67 7.18
N ARG A 316 4.99 37.10 7.98
CA ARG A 316 3.55 36.95 7.66
C ARG A 316 2.92 38.15 6.95
N VAL A 317 3.73 38.99 6.32
CA VAL A 317 3.30 39.99 5.34
C VAL A 317 2.95 39.26 4.02
N LEU A 318 1.77 39.53 3.45
CA LEU A 318 1.23 38.85 2.27
C LEU A 318 1.87 39.41 0.97
N PRO A 319 2.32 38.58 0.01
CA PRO A 319 2.89 39.10 -1.25
C PRO A 319 1.86 39.82 -2.12
N CYS A 320 2.26 40.90 -2.80
CA CYS A 320 1.40 41.66 -3.71
C CYS A 320 0.81 40.79 -4.83
N TRP A 321 1.63 39.91 -5.44
CA TRP A 321 1.17 38.98 -6.48
C TRP A 321 0.01 38.09 -6.01
N SER A 322 -0.02 37.71 -4.72
CA SER A 322 -1.08 36.88 -4.14
C SER A 322 -2.39 37.66 -3.92
N ALA A 323 -2.35 39.00 -3.88
CA ALA A 323 -3.55 39.83 -3.92
C ALA A 323 -4.04 40.03 -5.36
N ALA A 324 -3.10 40.24 -6.30
CA ALA A 324 -3.41 40.41 -7.71
C ALA A 324 -4.05 39.16 -8.35
N SER A 325 -3.51 37.97 -8.06
CA SER A 325 -4.00 36.71 -8.62
C SER A 325 -5.23 36.13 -7.91
N ALA A 326 -5.57 36.60 -6.69
CA ALA A 326 -6.58 35.97 -5.85
C ALA A 326 -7.95 35.78 -6.53
N PRO A 327 -8.60 36.80 -7.14
CA PRO A 327 -9.93 36.63 -7.74
C PRO A 327 -9.93 35.76 -8.99
N SER A 328 -8.94 35.91 -9.87
CA SER A 328 -8.82 35.14 -11.12
C SER A 328 -8.47 33.68 -10.85
N MET A 329 -7.50 33.42 -9.96
CA MET A 329 -7.15 32.08 -9.48
C MET A 329 -8.32 31.42 -8.75
N THR A 330 -9.10 32.16 -7.94
CA THR A 330 -10.33 31.63 -7.32
C THR A 330 -11.36 31.20 -8.35
N SER A 331 -11.57 32.00 -9.40
CA SER A 331 -12.50 31.69 -10.49
C SER A 331 -12.04 30.46 -11.28
N LEU A 332 -10.76 30.40 -11.65
CA LEU A 332 -10.16 29.27 -12.34
C LEU A 332 -10.28 27.98 -11.52
N LEU A 333 -9.74 27.96 -10.29
CA LEU A 333 -9.65 26.74 -9.48
C LEU A 333 -11.03 26.17 -9.12
N LYS A 334 -12.06 27.00 -8.95
CA LYS A 334 -13.44 26.54 -8.72
C LYS A 334 -14.04 25.77 -9.91
N ASN A 335 -13.52 25.96 -11.12
CA ASN A 335 -13.93 25.23 -12.33
C ASN A 335 -13.09 23.96 -12.58
N LEU A 336 -11.99 23.77 -11.84
CA LEU A 336 -11.03 22.66 -12.02
C LEU A 336 -11.06 21.62 -10.88
N VAL A 337 -12.03 21.72 -9.96
CA VAL A 337 -12.18 20.79 -8.81
C VAL A 337 -13.49 20.00 -8.87
N PRO A 338 -13.52 18.75 -8.38
CA PRO A 338 -14.75 17.98 -8.24
C PRO A 338 -15.71 18.61 -7.20
N PRO A 339 -17.05 18.47 -7.34
CA PRO A 339 -18.05 19.22 -6.54
C PRO A 339 -17.97 19.02 -5.02
N GLU A 340 -17.45 17.88 -4.57
CA GLU A 340 -17.26 17.52 -3.16
C GLU A 340 -16.03 18.18 -2.52
N LEU A 341 -15.09 18.68 -3.33
CA LEU A 341 -13.95 19.51 -2.93
C LEU A 341 -14.32 20.99 -3.07
N TRP A 342 -14.52 21.68 -1.95
CA TRP A 342 -14.79 23.11 -1.97
C TRP A 342 -13.50 23.91 -1.87
N VAL A 343 -13.45 25.07 -2.52
CA VAL A 343 -12.36 26.05 -2.39
C VAL A 343 -12.84 27.20 -1.53
N LEU A 344 -12.12 27.53 -0.45
CA LEU A 344 -12.28 28.78 0.30
C LEU A 344 -11.68 29.91 -0.54
N GLY A 345 -12.49 30.48 -1.44
CA GLY A 345 -12.05 31.41 -2.47
C GLY A 345 -11.57 32.75 -1.89
N GLU A 346 -10.46 33.25 -2.43
CA GLU A 346 -9.90 34.57 -2.12
C GLU A 346 -10.44 35.54 -3.17
N VAL A 347 -11.61 36.12 -2.90
CA VAL A 347 -12.50 36.73 -3.92
C VAL A 347 -12.22 38.20 -4.21
N ALA A 348 -11.57 38.91 -3.29
CA ALA A 348 -11.22 40.31 -3.46
C ALA A 348 -9.99 40.66 -2.60
N ALA A 349 -9.22 41.67 -3.01
CA ALA A 349 -8.01 42.08 -2.30
C ALA A 349 -7.65 43.56 -2.53
N VAL A 350 -6.77 44.07 -1.67
CA VAL A 350 -6.05 45.33 -1.83
C VAL A 350 -4.58 45.11 -1.49
N THR A 351 -3.68 45.85 -2.14
CA THR A 351 -2.24 45.90 -1.85
C THR A 351 -1.68 47.29 -2.17
N GLY A 352 -0.44 47.61 -1.78
CA GLY A 352 0.20 48.88 -2.13
C GLY A 352 0.52 49.03 -3.61
N SER A 353 0.91 50.24 -4.01
CA SER A 353 1.38 50.56 -5.37
C SER A 353 2.76 51.24 -5.39
N GLN A 354 3.60 51.00 -4.37
CA GLN A 354 5.01 51.38 -4.37
C GLN A 354 5.79 50.58 -5.42
N ASP A 355 6.84 51.17 -5.99
CA ASP A 355 7.74 50.51 -6.96
C ASP A 355 8.48 49.30 -6.36
N ASP A 356 8.68 49.27 -5.04
CA ASP A 356 9.26 48.13 -4.32
C ASP A 356 8.16 47.24 -3.73
N ASP A 357 8.02 46.05 -4.32
CA ASP A 357 7.06 45.01 -3.94
C ASP A 357 7.28 44.49 -2.50
N SER A 358 8.48 44.69 -1.93
CA SER A 358 8.79 44.39 -0.53
C SER A 358 8.26 45.42 0.47
N GLU A 359 7.97 46.65 0.02
CA GLU A 359 7.31 47.71 0.78
C GLU A 359 5.79 47.70 0.57
N ALA A 360 5.34 47.63 -0.70
CA ALA A 360 3.93 47.65 -1.10
C ALA A 360 3.08 46.58 -0.37
N ARG A 361 3.68 45.41 -0.12
CA ARG A 361 3.08 44.27 0.59
C ARG A 361 2.64 44.56 2.03
N TYR A 362 3.08 45.66 2.64
CA TYR A 362 2.68 46.01 4.01
C TYR A 362 1.22 46.50 4.11
N MET A 363 0.59 46.94 3.01
CA MET A 363 -0.84 47.27 2.95
C MET A 363 -1.74 46.05 2.67
N THR A 364 -1.17 44.91 2.27
CA THR A 364 -1.96 43.82 1.68
C THR A 364 -3.03 43.24 2.61
N CYS A 365 -4.26 43.18 2.08
CA CYS A 365 -5.43 42.60 2.72
C CYS A 365 -6.24 41.81 1.68
N ILE A 366 -6.59 40.56 1.96
CA ILE A 366 -7.36 39.68 1.08
C ILE A 366 -8.64 39.24 1.81
N LEU A 367 -9.78 39.35 1.14
CA LEU A 367 -11.07 38.84 1.61
C LEU A 367 -11.28 37.43 1.08
N ARG A 368 -11.47 36.47 1.98
CA ARG A 368 -11.72 35.06 1.67
C ARG A 368 -13.14 34.67 2.07
N GLU A 369 -13.82 33.87 1.26
CA GLU A 369 -15.12 33.31 1.62
C GLU A 369 -15.07 32.56 2.95
N ASN A 370 -16.14 32.67 3.74
CA ASN A 370 -16.43 31.74 4.82
C ASN A 370 -17.53 30.77 4.36
N LEU A 371 -17.34 29.46 4.59
CA LEU A 371 -18.24 28.39 4.11
C LEU A 371 -19.01 27.69 5.25
N GLU A 372 -18.95 28.20 6.47
CA GLU A 372 -19.61 27.62 7.65
C GLU A 372 -21.14 27.59 7.49
N THR A 373 -21.77 28.67 7.05
CA THR A 373 -23.22 28.72 6.74
C THR A 373 -23.61 27.67 5.69
N ARG A 374 -22.81 27.50 4.63
CA ARG A 374 -23.04 26.50 3.56
C ARG A 374 -22.88 25.05 4.06
N ALA A 375 -22.10 24.82 5.10
CA ALA A 375 -22.00 23.54 5.77
C ALA A 375 -23.24 23.29 6.66
N GLU A 376 -23.64 24.28 7.46
CA GLU A 376 -24.81 24.22 8.33
C GLU A 376 -26.10 23.94 7.54
N GLU A 377 -26.30 24.63 6.40
CA GLU A 377 -27.40 24.39 5.44
C GLU A 377 -27.45 22.95 4.89
N LYS A 378 -26.36 22.20 4.98
CA LYS A 378 -26.25 20.79 4.55
C LYS A 378 -26.22 19.79 5.71
N GLY A 379 -26.25 20.26 6.96
CA GLY A 379 -26.03 19.43 8.14
C GLY A 379 -24.59 18.93 8.28
N ASP A 380 -23.62 19.59 7.62
CA ASP A 380 -22.19 19.35 7.75
C ASP A 380 -21.58 20.24 8.86
N VAL A 381 -20.50 19.79 9.48
CA VAL A 381 -19.54 20.62 10.23
C VAL A 381 -18.21 20.68 9.47
N LEU A 382 -17.51 21.81 9.58
CA LEU A 382 -16.18 22.03 9.03
C LEU A 382 -15.14 21.88 10.13
N ILE A 383 -14.18 20.96 9.95
CA ILE A 383 -13.11 20.70 10.93
C ILE A 383 -11.75 20.80 10.24
N VAL A 384 -10.88 21.71 10.67
CA VAL A 384 -9.50 21.77 10.15
C VAL A 384 -8.76 20.49 10.53
N VAL A 385 -8.14 19.83 9.54
CA VAL A 385 -7.58 18.48 9.75
C VAL A 385 -6.48 18.49 10.81
N SER A 386 -5.69 19.56 10.91
CA SER A 386 -4.71 19.73 12.00
C SER A 386 -5.31 19.57 13.39
N ALA A 387 -6.55 20.02 13.64
CA ALA A 387 -7.18 19.89 14.94
C ALA A 387 -7.68 18.47 15.24
N LEU A 388 -8.02 17.67 14.22
CA LEU A 388 -8.34 16.24 14.42
C LEU A 388 -7.16 15.44 14.98
N LEU A 389 -5.92 15.89 14.73
CA LEU A 389 -4.70 15.21 15.15
C LEU A 389 -4.25 15.63 16.57
N GLU A 390 -4.85 16.69 17.12
CA GLU A 390 -4.57 17.19 18.46
C GLU A 390 -5.21 16.32 19.54
N LYS A 391 -4.63 16.34 20.74
CA LYS A 391 -5.14 15.59 21.90
C LYS A 391 -5.73 16.55 22.94
N PRO A 392 -7.06 16.52 23.20
CA PRO A 392 -7.67 17.32 24.25
C PRO A 392 -7.12 16.98 25.65
N GLN A 393 -7.43 17.85 26.62
CA GLN A 393 -6.88 17.84 27.98
C GLN A 393 -6.79 16.44 28.61
N GLN A 394 -5.59 16.05 29.08
CA GLN A 394 -5.25 14.77 29.71
C GLN A 394 -5.63 13.49 28.92
N SER A 395 -6.22 13.60 27.73
CA SER A 395 -6.64 12.47 26.90
C SER A 395 -5.43 11.78 26.27
N GLY A 396 -5.36 10.45 26.42
CA GLY A 396 -4.46 9.61 25.62
C GLY A 396 -4.83 9.59 24.13
N LYS A 397 -6.05 10.01 23.77
CA LYS A 397 -6.67 9.96 22.43
C LYS A 397 -6.72 11.33 21.76
N THR A 398 -6.60 11.32 20.44
CA THR A 398 -6.83 12.46 19.54
C THR A 398 -8.31 12.85 19.44
N TYR A 399 -8.59 14.03 18.88
CA TYR A 399 -9.94 14.41 18.47
C TYR A 399 -10.52 13.46 17.42
N ALA A 400 -9.72 12.95 16.46
CA ALA A 400 -10.17 11.91 15.53
C ALA A 400 -10.64 10.64 16.26
N GLU A 401 -9.85 10.14 17.22
CA GLU A 401 -10.21 8.97 18.01
C GLU A 401 -11.46 9.18 18.88
N THR A 402 -11.70 10.41 19.31
CA THR A 402 -12.82 10.77 20.21
C THR A 402 -14.11 11.01 19.43
N LEU A 403 -14.07 11.85 18.38
CA LEU A 403 -15.23 12.16 17.54
C LEU A 403 -15.78 10.91 16.84
N PHE A 404 -14.90 10.11 16.24
CA PHE A 404 -15.28 8.96 15.41
C PHE A 404 -15.24 7.62 16.18
N GLU A 405 -15.13 7.67 17.51
CA GLU A 405 -15.25 6.50 18.41
C GLU A 405 -14.25 5.37 18.08
N LEU A 406 -13.00 5.72 17.73
CA LEU A 406 -11.98 4.79 17.25
C LEU A 406 -11.32 4.01 18.40
N GLY A 407 -12.12 3.20 19.08
CA GLY A 407 -11.76 2.46 20.29
C GLY A 407 -10.71 1.38 20.07
N THR A 408 -10.75 0.66 18.94
CA THR A 408 -9.78 -0.38 18.59
C THR A 408 -8.93 -0.01 17.37
N VAL A 409 -7.83 -0.74 17.17
CA VAL A 409 -7.00 -0.61 15.95
C VAL A 409 -7.81 -0.95 14.69
N SER A 410 -8.76 -1.90 14.76
CA SER A 410 -9.63 -2.23 13.62
C SER A 410 -10.56 -1.08 13.26
N ASP A 411 -11.05 -0.31 14.24
CA ASP A 411 -11.90 0.87 13.98
C ASP A 411 -11.07 2.01 13.38
N LYS A 412 -9.85 2.23 13.87
CA LYS A 412 -8.88 3.17 13.31
C LYS A 412 -8.58 2.86 11.85
N ILE A 413 -8.27 1.60 11.51
CA ILE A 413 -8.01 1.16 10.13
C ILE A 413 -9.26 1.35 9.26
N ARG A 414 -10.45 0.94 9.74
CA ARG A 414 -11.72 1.08 9.00
C ARG A 414 -12.07 2.54 8.70
N TRP A 415 -11.87 3.44 9.67
CA TRP A 415 -12.07 4.88 9.49
C TRP A 415 -11.01 5.47 8.56
N PHE A 416 -9.73 5.09 8.73
CA PHE A 416 -8.64 5.57 7.90
C PHE A 416 -8.80 5.19 6.43
N LYS A 417 -9.19 3.93 6.11
CA LYS A 417 -9.51 3.51 4.73
C LYS A 417 -10.58 4.42 4.12
N LYS A 418 -11.69 4.66 4.83
CA LYS A 418 -12.77 5.58 4.40
C LYS A 418 -12.31 7.04 4.26
N TYR A 419 -11.42 7.50 5.14
CA TYR A 419 -10.87 8.85 5.09
C TYR A 419 -10.02 9.04 3.82
N ILE A 420 -9.08 8.14 3.53
CA ILE A 420 -8.23 8.25 2.33
C ILE A 420 -9.01 7.96 1.03
N GLN A 421 -10.01 7.07 1.06
CA GLN A 421 -10.92 6.84 -0.07
C GLN A 421 -11.78 8.06 -0.41
N CYS A 422 -11.98 8.99 0.52
CA CYS A 422 -12.61 10.28 0.22
C CYS A 422 -11.58 11.36 -0.16
N LEU A 423 -10.42 11.38 0.50
CA LEU A 423 -9.40 12.40 0.29
C LEU A 423 -8.65 12.25 -1.04
N LEU A 424 -8.16 11.04 -1.36
CA LEU A 424 -7.26 10.82 -2.49
C LEU A 424 -7.90 11.11 -3.85
N PRO A 425 -9.16 10.69 -4.16
CA PRO A 425 -9.81 11.08 -5.42
C PRO A 425 -9.90 12.60 -5.56
N LEU A 426 -10.37 13.29 -4.51
CA LEU A 426 -10.56 14.73 -4.53
C LEU A 426 -9.25 15.51 -4.62
N ALA A 427 -8.17 15.00 -4.02
CA ALA A 427 -6.86 15.64 -4.04
C ALA A 427 -6.07 15.42 -5.34
N LEU A 428 -6.29 14.29 -6.03
CA LEU A 428 -5.51 13.87 -7.19
C LEU A 428 -6.21 14.10 -8.53
N ASP A 429 -7.54 14.24 -8.56
CA ASP A 429 -8.27 14.51 -9.81
C ASP A 429 -7.82 15.82 -10.50
N PRO A 430 -7.62 16.97 -9.80
CA PRO A 430 -7.08 18.18 -10.41
C PRO A 430 -5.62 18.03 -10.88
N VAL A 431 -4.83 17.18 -10.21
CA VAL A 431 -3.44 16.87 -10.60
C VAL A 431 -3.43 16.11 -11.92
N ARG A 432 -4.24 15.04 -12.02
CA ARG A 432 -4.32 14.15 -13.19
C ARG A 432 -4.97 14.85 -14.39
N ARG A 433 -6.12 15.50 -14.20
CA ARG A 433 -6.90 16.10 -15.30
C ARG A 433 -6.37 17.44 -15.78
N HIS A 434 -5.86 18.28 -14.87
CA HIS A 434 -5.56 19.69 -15.16
C HIS A 434 -4.12 20.10 -14.86
N GLY A 435 -3.31 19.22 -14.26
CA GLY A 435 -1.97 19.59 -13.79
C GLY A 435 -2.03 20.64 -12.68
N VAL A 436 -2.97 20.52 -11.73
CA VAL A 436 -3.16 21.46 -10.62
C VAL A 436 -2.90 20.77 -9.28
N GLY A 437 -1.80 21.15 -8.63
CA GLY A 437 -1.36 20.63 -7.34
C GLY A 437 -1.72 21.58 -6.19
N PHE A 438 -2.65 21.16 -5.34
CA PHE A 438 -3.00 21.86 -4.10
C PHE A 438 -2.15 21.37 -2.92
N GLU A 439 -1.80 22.26 -1.98
CA GLU A 439 -1.11 21.89 -0.74
C GLU A 439 -2.08 21.28 0.29
N PHE A 440 -2.46 20.02 0.08
CA PHE A 440 -3.29 19.19 0.97
C PHE A 440 -2.62 18.81 2.31
N HIS A 441 -1.86 19.71 2.93
CA HIS A 441 -1.35 19.50 4.30
C HIS A 441 -2.47 19.78 5.33
N ALA A 442 -2.32 19.23 6.54
CA ALA A 442 -3.38 19.21 7.56
C ALA A 442 -3.93 20.59 7.97
N GLN A 443 -3.13 21.66 7.91
CA GLN A 443 -3.60 23.03 8.20
C GLN A 443 -4.38 23.69 7.03
N ASN A 444 -4.09 23.32 5.77
CA ASN A 444 -4.80 23.87 4.59
C ASN A 444 -5.98 22.99 4.17
N THR A 445 -6.09 21.79 4.73
CA THR A 445 -7.22 20.87 4.51
C THR A 445 -8.23 20.99 5.66
N VAL A 446 -9.50 21.13 5.32
CA VAL A 446 -10.64 21.11 6.26
C VAL A 446 -11.56 19.97 5.82
N VAL A 447 -11.92 19.05 6.71
CA VAL A 447 -12.84 17.96 6.39
C VAL A 447 -14.29 18.38 6.63
N ARG A 448 -15.19 17.94 5.75
CA ARG A 448 -16.65 18.09 5.90
C ARG A 448 -17.22 16.82 6.51
N VAL A 449 -17.92 16.93 7.63
CA VAL A 449 -18.48 15.78 8.36
C VAL A 449 -19.97 16.00 8.62
N CYS A 450 -20.82 15.06 8.24
CA CYS A 450 -22.26 15.14 8.51
C CYS A 450 -22.52 14.99 10.01
N LYS A 451 -23.15 16.00 10.64
CA LYS A 451 -23.35 16.07 12.09
C LYS A 451 -24.14 14.89 12.66
N GLN A 452 -25.14 14.40 11.92
CA GLN A 452 -26.04 13.32 12.37
C GLN A 452 -25.43 11.92 12.22
N THR A 453 -24.55 11.70 11.24
CA THR A 453 -24.04 10.35 10.90
C THR A 453 -22.55 10.17 11.16
N LYS A 454 -21.82 11.26 11.45
CA LYS A 454 -20.35 11.31 11.51
C LYS A 454 -19.67 10.83 10.21
N ALA A 455 -20.40 10.73 9.10
CA ALA A 455 -19.83 10.36 7.81
C ALA A 455 -19.04 11.54 7.21
N ILE A 456 -17.89 11.25 6.62
CA ILE A 456 -17.12 12.22 5.84
C ILE A 456 -17.87 12.49 4.53
N LYS A 457 -18.02 13.77 4.17
CA LYS A 457 -18.85 14.25 3.03
C LYS A 457 -18.05 14.97 1.94
N GLY A 458 -16.74 15.02 2.07
CA GLY A 458 -15.81 15.75 1.20
C GLY A 458 -14.84 16.59 2.01
N PHE A 459 -14.15 17.50 1.32
CA PHE A 459 -13.11 18.35 1.92
C PHE A 459 -13.24 19.79 1.41
N VAL A 460 -12.55 20.70 2.09
CA VAL A 460 -12.37 22.10 1.70
C VAL A 460 -10.88 22.43 1.73
N ILE A 461 -10.39 23.11 0.69
CA ILE A 461 -8.99 23.54 0.55
C ILE A 461 -8.87 25.06 0.65
N ARG A 462 -7.74 25.56 1.15
CA ARG A 462 -7.46 27.00 1.35
C ARG A 462 -5.99 27.37 1.13
N ASP A 463 -5.73 28.68 1.17
CA ASP A 463 -4.45 29.37 0.95
C ASP A 463 -3.92 29.16 -0.48
N LEU A 464 -4.54 29.87 -1.42
CA LEU A 464 -4.34 29.65 -2.86
C LEU A 464 -2.91 29.97 -3.34
N ALA A 465 -2.18 30.80 -2.60
CA ALA A 465 -0.74 31.03 -2.82
C ALA A 465 0.13 29.76 -2.65
N GLY A 466 -0.41 28.69 -2.05
CA GLY A 466 0.21 27.37 -1.98
C GLY A 466 0.06 26.53 -3.26
N VAL A 467 -0.89 26.88 -4.15
CA VAL A 467 -1.20 26.08 -5.35
C VAL A 467 -0.10 26.20 -6.39
N LYS A 468 0.20 25.08 -7.06
CA LYS A 468 1.13 24.98 -8.19
C LYS A 468 0.40 24.41 -9.40
N MET A 469 0.61 24.99 -10.58
CA MET A 469 -0.13 24.67 -11.80
C MET A 469 0.81 24.44 -12.99
N HIS A 470 0.56 23.41 -13.80
CA HIS A 470 1.37 23.13 -14.98
C HIS A 470 0.85 23.94 -16.18
N ARG A 471 1.60 25.00 -16.55
CA ARG A 471 1.21 25.95 -17.61
C ARG A 471 0.91 25.24 -18.94
N PRO A 472 1.77 24.35 -19.48
CA PRO A 472 1.50 23.67 -20.74
C PRO A 472 0.23 22.79 -20.73
N THR A 473 -0.22 22.28 -19.58
CA THR A 473 -1.49 21.53 -19.50
C THR A 473 -2.69 22.46 -19.58
N LEU A 474 -2.66 23.57 -18.83
CA LEU A 474 -3.79 24.52 -18.77
C LEU A 474 -3.95 25.32 -20.07
N GLU A 475 -2.85 25.78 -20.67
CA GLU A 475 -2.88 26.48 -21.97
C GLU A 475 -3.40 25.56 -23.08
N LYS A 476 -2.99 24.28 -23.10
CA LYS A 476 -3.51 23.25 -24.02
C LYS A 476 -5.01 22.96 -23.83
N GLN A 477 -5.56 23.24 -22.65
CA GLN A 477 -6.99 23.14 -22.35
C GLN A 477 -7.75 24.45 -22.60
N GLY A 478 -7.08 25.51 -23.03
CA GLY A 478 -7.69 26.81 -23.35
C GLY A 478 -7.86 27.75 -22.16
N PHE A 479 -7.20 27.49 -21.03
CA PHE A 479 -7.20 28.40 -19.89
C PHE A 479 -6.09 29.45 -20.01
N ASP A 480 -6.44 30.72 -19.81
CA ASP A 480 -5.47 31.80 -19.65
C ASP A 480 -4.86 31.76 -18.25
N VAL A 481 -3.53 31.61 -18.19
CA VAL A 481 -2.72 31.61 -16.97
C VAL A 481 -1.66 32.73 -16.96
N SER A 482 -1.72 33.66 -17.91
CA SER A 482 -0.73 34.76 -18.07
C SER A 482 -0.55 35.62 -16.82
N ASN A 483 -1.61 35.81 -16.04
CA ASN A 483 -1.59 36.59 -14.80
C ASN A 483 -1.29 35.74 -13.54
N LEU A 484 -0.85 34.48 -13.71
CA LEU A 484 -0.67 33.50 -12.64
C LEU A 484 0.77 32.97 -12.51
N ASP A 485 1.75 33.58 -13.20
CA ASP A 485 3.14 33.11 -13.32
C ASP A 485 3.75 32.55 -12.02
N ALA A 486 3.63 33.27 -10.90
CA ALA A 486 4.17 32.88 -9.59
C ALA A 486 3.62 31.54 -9.03
N SER A 487 2.45 31.10 -9.48
CA SER A 487 1.83 29.81 -9.16
C SER A 487 1.96 28.77 -10.27
N THR A 488 2.62 29.08 -11.40
CA THR A 488 2.81 28.13 -12.52
C THR A 488 4.16 27.42 -12.50
N THR A 489 4.30 26.41 -13.35
CA THR A 489 5.56 25.77 -13.75
C THR A 489 5.41 25.05 -15.09
N ASP A 490 6.53 24.79 -15.73
CA ASP A 490 6.63 24.00 -16.96
C ASP A 490 7.23 22.59 -16.69
N ASP A 491 7.44 22.24 -15.41
CA ASP A 491 7.86 20.92 -14.95
C ASP A 491 6.80 20.27 -14.04
N LEU A 492 6.18 19.18 -14.51
CA LEU A 492 5.23 18.39 -13.73
C LEU A 492 5.87 17.80 -12.46
N HIS A 493 7.17 17.52 -12.45
CA HIS A 493 7.82 16.92 -11.29
C HIS A 493 7.88 17.87 -10.09
N GLU A 494 8.08 19.18 -10.31
CA GLU A 494 8.03 20.19 -9.25
C GLU A 494 6.65 20.20 -8.55
N LEU A 495 5.58 20.00 -9.34
CA LEU A 495 4.21 19.90 -8.85
C LEU A 495 3.98 18.58 -8.11
N TRP A 496 4.45 17.46 -8.65
CA TRP A 496 4.32 16.12 -8.05
C TRP A 496 5.08 15.99 -6.72
N ASP A 497 6.31 16.50 -6.63
CA ASP A 497 7.07 16.60 -5.37
C ASP A 497 6.29 17.41 -4.31
N ARG A 498 5.70 18.55 -4.71
CA ARG A 498 4.93 19.42 -3.80
C ARG A 498 3.66 18.74 -3.30
N VAL A 499 2.92 18.07 -4.18
CA VAL A 499 1.73 17.28 -3.82
C VAL A 499 2.12 16.12 -2.90
N HIS A 500 3.16 15.35 -3.23
CA HIS A 500 3.63 14.24 -2.41
C HIS A 500 4.07 14.71 -1.01
N HIS A 501 4.80 15.81 -0.89
CA HIS A 501 5.20 16.38 0.40
C HIS A 501 3.99 16.83 1.24
N ALA A 502 3.04 17.56 0.64
CA ALA A 502 1.87 18.07 1.35
C ALA A 502 0.87 16.97 1.75
N LEU A 503 0.45 16.15 0.79
CA LEU A 503 -0.60 15.14 0.93
C LEU A 503 -0.10 13.86 1.61
N LEU A 504 1.02 13.29 1.15
CA LEU A 504 1.47 11.97 1.61
C LEU A 504 2.38 12.07 2.82
N GLN A 505 3.43 12.90 2.79
CA GLN A 505 4.41 12.98 3.88
C GLN A 505 3.87 13.73 5.12
N ASN A 506 3.27 14.91 4.93
CA ASN A 506 2.84 15.81 6.02
C ASN A 506 1.39 15.61 6.49
N HIS A 507 0.51 15.04 5.68
CA HIS A 507 -0.89 14.79 6.03
C HIS A 507 -1.13 13.29 6.29
N ILE A 508 -1.21 12.45 5.25
CA ILE A 508 -1.60 11.03 5.41
C ILE A 508 -0.63 10.28 6.33
N GLY A 509 0.68 10.45 6.15
CA GLY A 509 1.70 9.83 7.00
C GLY A 509 1.66 10.32 8.46
N TYR A 510 1.34 11.59 8.69
CA TYR A 510 1.21 12.10 10.05
C TYR A 510 -0.12 11.68 10.72
N LEU A 511 -1.20 11.49 9.95
CA LEU A 511 -2.45 10.89 10.42
C LEU A 511 -2.27 9.42 10.79
N LEU A 512 -1.59 8.63 9.95
CA LEU A 512 -1.19 7.25 10.28
C LEU A 512 -0.38 7.20 11.57
N TYR A 513 0.54 8.15 11.76
CA TYR A 513 1.37 8.23 12.95
C TYR A 513 0.59 8.59 14.21
N THR A 514 -0.25 9.62 14.19
CA THR A 514 -0.99 10.09 15.37
C THR A 514 -2.09 9.12 15.83
N LEU A 515 -2.71 8.38 14.90
CA LEU A 515 -3.59 7.27 15.22
C LEU A 515 -2.85 6.05 15.81
N GLY A 516 -1.52 5.97 15.65
CA GLY A 516 -0.70 4.84 16.08
C GLY A 516 -0.68 3.67 15.09
N LEU A 517 -1.02 3.91 13.83
CA LEU A 517 -1.09 2.90 12.76
C LEU A 517 0.25 2.71 12.05
N GLU A 518 1.01 3.78 11.77
CA GLU A 518 2.23 3.78 10.89
C GLU A 518 3.26 2.66 11.13
N ARG A 519 3.29 2.05 12.33
CA ARG A 519 4.23 0.99 12.73
C ARG A 519 3.64 -0.40 12.75
N THR A 520 2.31 -0.55 12.82
CA THR A 520 1.69 -1.78 13.32
C THR A 520 1.25 -2.75 12.23
N HIS A 521 0.63 -2.35 11.11
CA HIS A 521 0.02 -3.30 10.16
C HIS A 521 0.22 -2.99 8.65
N ASP A 522 1.35 -2.36 8.28
CA ASP A 522 1.67 -1.90 6.90
C ASP A 522 0.51 -1.12 6.24
N GLU A 523 -0.06 -0.16 6.98
CA GLU A 523 -1.17 0.67 6.51
C GLU A 523 -0.77 1.57 5.32
N TRP A 524 0.53 1.76 5.07
CA TRP A 524 1.06 2.29 3.82
C TRP A 524 0.71 1.40 2.60
N GLY A 525 0.44 0.12 2.79
CA GLY A 525 -0.15 -0.77 1.79
C GLY A 525 -1.58 -0.39 1.43
N ILE A 526 -2.37 0.07 2.40
CA ILE A 526 -3.73 0.59 2.15
C ILE A 526 -3.62 1.91 1.37
N VAL A 527 -2.66 2.79 1.74
CA VAL A 527 -2.39 4.03 1.01
C VAL A 527 -1.94 3.74 -0.43
N ARG A 528 -1.04 2.76 -0.65
CA ARG A 528 -0.64 2.31 -1.99
C ARG A 528 -1.82 1.81 -2.82
N SER A 529 -2.69 0.98 -2.24
CA SER A 529 -3.88 0.46 -2.94
C SER A 529 -4.79 1.59 -3.41
N VAL A 530 -5.18 2.50 -2.50
CA VAL A 530 -6.10 3.60 -2.86
C VAL A 530 -5.42 4.63 -3.78
N LEU A 531 -4.11 4.87 -3.64
CA LEU A 531 -3.36 5.69 -4.61
C LEU A 531 -3.37 5.07 -6.00
N PHE A 532 -3.13 3.77 -6.09
CA PHE A 532 -3.16 3.02 -7.33
C PHE A 532 -4.57 3.06 -7.98
N GLU A 533 -5.60 2.65 -7.22
CA GLU A 533 -7.01 2.67 -7.61
C GLU A 533 -7.47 4.04 -8.15
N VAL A 534 -7.01 5.13 -7.54
CA VAL A 534 -7.38 6.51 -7.93
C VAL A 534 -6.63 7.01 -9.15
N LEU A 535 -5.35 6.68 -9.27
CA LEU A 535 -4.49 7.22 -10.33
C LEU A 535 -4.61 6.44 -11.63
N THR A 536 -4.61 5.10 -11.59
CA THR A 536 -4.64 4.26 -12.81
C THR A 536 -6.06 3.86 -13.24
N ALA A 537 -7.08 4.53 -12.70
CA ALA A 537 -8.45 4.41 -13.18
C ALA A 537 -8.51 4.72 -14.70
N ASP A 538 -9.44 4.05 -15.39
CA ASP A 538 -9.71 4.21 -16.82
C ASP A 538 -8.51 3.90 -17.77
N GLY A 539 -7.39 3.38 -17.26
CA GLY A 539 -6.18 3.11 -18.05
C GLY A 539 -5.34 4.34 -18.40
N ASP A 540 -5.42 5.41 -17.59
CA ASP A 540 -4.69 6.65 -17.82
C ASP A 540 -3.17 6.49 -17.60
N ALA A 541 -2.40 6.55 -18.69
CA ALA A 541 -0.95 6.44 -18.68
C ALA A 541 -0.25 7.54 -17.85
N LEU A 542 -0.80 8.77 -17.81
CA LEU A 542 -0.29 9.84 -16.95
C LEU A 542 -0.58 9.53 -15.47
N GLY A 543 -1.73 8.90 -15.20
CA GLY A 543 -2.06 8.36 -13.89
C GLY A 543 -1.05 7.32 -13.40
N THR A 544 -0.69 6.35 -14.26
CA THR A 544 0.36 5.37 -13.96
C THR A 544 1.72 6.03 -13.73
N GLU A 545 2.11 7.02 -14.54
CA GLU A 545 3.36 7.77 -14.35
C GLU A 545 3.41 8.50 -12.99
N ILE A 546 2.31 9.16 -12.59
CA ILE A 546 2.19 9.81 -11.27
C ILE A 546 2.30 8.77 -10.14
N TYR A 547 1.67 7.60 -10.28
CA TYR A 547 1.73 6.53 -9.28
C TYR A 547 3.16 5.99 -9.15
N GLU A 548 3.82 5.68 -10.26
CA GLU A 548 5.23 5.24 -10.26
C GLU A 548 6.16 6.30 -9.63
N TYR A 549 5.93 7.58 -9.93
CA TYR A 549 6.65 8.68 -9.29
C TYR A 549 6.45 8.67 -7.77
N PHE A 550 5.22 8.53 -7.30
CA PHE A 550 4.88 8.54 -5.87
C PHE A 550 5.39 7.32 -5.09
N VAL A 551 5.84 6.25 -5.75
CA VAL A 551 6.42 5.05 -5.09
C VAL A 551 7.93 4.86 -5.33
N LYS A 552 8.64 5.88 -5.81
CA LYS A 552 10.12 5.90 -5.99
C LYS A 552 10.90 5.58 -4.71
N GLU A 553 12.18 5.20 -4.85
CA GLU A 553 13.12 4.87 -3.75
C GLU A 553 13.20 5.97 -2.69
N THR A 554 13.44 7.18 -3.17
CA THR A 554 13.47 8.40 -2.41
C THR A 554 12.52 9.41 -3.03
N MET A 555 12.06 10.34 -2.21
CA MET A 555 11.28 11.50 -2.66
C MET A 555 11.92 12.78 -2.14
N ALA A 556 11.59 13.91 -2.79
CA ALA A 556 11.98 15.20 -2.23
C ALA A 556 11.31 15.41 -0.85
N PHE A 557 12.09 15.99 0.04
CA PHE A 557 11.67 16.44 1.36
C PHE A 557 12.24 17.83 1.63
N LYS A 558 11.43 18.69 2.24
CA LYS A 558 11.74 20.09 2.50
C LYS A 558 12.58 20.23 3.78
N GLY A 559 13.86 20.57 3.61
CA GLY A 559 14.79 20.71 4.74
C GLY A 559 14.59 22.04 5.48
N PHE A 560 13.87 22.03 6.61
CA PHE A 560 13.56 23.23 7.37
C PHE A 560 14.79 23.86 8.04
N LEU A 561 15.69 23.04 8.59
CA LEU A 561 16.95 23.50 9.17
C LEU A 561 17.91 23.98 8.08
N ASN A 562 18.04 23.26 6.96
CA ASN A 562 18.90 23.69 5.86
C ASN A 562 18.42 25.00 5.22
N MET A 563 17.12 25.13 4.91
CA MET A 563 16.52 26.40 4.44
C MET A 563 16.81 27.56 5.40
N ARG A 564 16.74 27.31 6.72
CA ARG A 564 17.01 28.31 7.75
C ARG A 564 18.50 28.63 7.91
N MET A 565 19.41 27.69 7.64
CA MET A 565 20.85 27.89 7.68
C MET A 565 21.41 28.59 6.42
N GLU A 566 20.80 28.37 5.26
CA GLU A 566 21.14 29.09 4.02
C GLU A 566 20.59 30.53 3.97
N THR A 567 19.68 30.92 4.88
CA THR A 567 19.07 32.26 4.88
C THR A 567 20.09 33.35 5.22
N THR A 568 20.65 34.00 4.20
CA THR A 568 21.58 35.12 4.39
C THR A 568 20.82 36.35 4.92
N LEU A 569 21.17 36.83 6.12
CA LEU A 569 20.45 37.93 6.78
C LEU A 569 20.77 39.32 6.19
N LYS A 570 20.29 39.56 4.97
CA LYS A 570 20.11 40.88 4.30
C LYS A 570 18.88 40.83 3.36
N THR A 571 17.91 41.73 3.59
CA THR A 571 16.92 42.26 2.61
C THR A 571 16.25 41.31 1.61
N ASP A 572 15.01 40.90 1.92
CA ASP A 572 13.90 40.31 1.11
C ASP A 572 14.13 39.32 -0.06
N GLN A 573 15.36 38.95 -0.41
CA GLN A 573 15.61 37.99 -1.49
C GLN A 573 15.31 36.55 -1.06
N SER A 574 14.12 36.09 -1.46
CA SER A 574 13.63 34.71 -1.58
C SER A 574 14.29 33.62 -0.71
N PHE A 575 13.52 33.03 0.20
CA PHE A 575 13.84 31.73 0.78
C PHE A 575 13.97 30.67 -0.34
N LYS A 576 15.19 30.36 -0.76
CA LYS A 576 15.45 29.24 -1.66
C LYS A 576 15.01 27.95 -0.98
N ILE A 577 14.14 27.19 -1.64
CA ILE A 577 13.65 25.92 -1.11
C ILE A 577 14.78 24.90 -1.23
N VAL A 578 15.18 24.31 -0.10
CA VAL A 578 16.18 23.24 -0.06
C VAL A 578 15.45 21.91 -0.01
N HIS A 579 15.49 21.18 -1.12
CA HIS A 579 15.01 19.80 -1.19
C HIS A 579 16.16 18.81 -1.00
N ILE A 580 15.89 17.77 -0.23
CA ILE A 580 16.78 16.62 -0.02
C ILE A 580 16.03 15.33 -0.35
N GLN A 581 16.76 14.33 -0.85
CA GLN A 581 16.19 13.01 -1.14
C GLN A 581 16.23 12.12 0.11
N ILE A 582 15.07 11.73 0.64
CA ILE A 582 14.92 10.82 1.80
C ILE A 582 14.20 9.53 1.39
N PRO A 583 14.35 8.41 2.13
CA PRO A 583 13.58 7.19 1.87
C PRO A 583 12.07 7.44 1.81
N ASN A 584 11.42 6.95 0.76
CA ASN A 584 10.00 7.19 0.55
C ASN A 584 9.13 6.33 1.48
N VAL A 585 8.29 6.98 2.28
CA VAL A 585 7.32 6.31 3.17
C VAL A 585 6.32 5.44 2.42
N CYS A 586 5.96 5.81 1.18
CA CYS A 586 5.09 5.00 0.32
C CYS A 586 5.78 3.71 -0.18
N ARG A 587 7.11 3.61 -0.08
CA ARG A 587 7.92 2.45 -0.51
C ARG A 587 8.44 1.60 0.65
N THR A 588 7.63 1.38 1.70
CA THR A 588 7.78 0.15 2.50
C THR A 588 7.73 -1.06 1.55
N LYS A 589 8.58 -2.08 1.78
CA LYS A 589 8.68 -3.25 0.88
C LYS A 589 7.29 -3.81 0.61
N SER A 590 6.86 -3.79 -0.66
CA SER A 590 5.48 -4.12 -1.04
C SER A 590 5.05 -5.47 -0.45
N PRO A 591 3.86 -5.59 0.17
CA PRO A 591 3.50 -6.72 1.02
C PRO A 591 3.33 -8.05 0.26
N TRP A 592 3.29 -8.03 -1.06
CA TRP A 592 3.08 -9.21 -1.89
C TRP A 592 4.39 -9.96 -2.20
N LEU A 593 4.31 -11.29 -2.13
CA LEU A 593 5.45 -12.21 -2.16
C LEU A 593 6.44 -11.97 -1.00
N ARG A 594 5.94 -11.55 0.17
CA ARG A 594 6.67 -11.54 1.45
C ARG A 594 6.36 -12.79 2.26
N GLN A 595 7.36 -13.38 2.90
CA GLN A 595 7.19 -14.47 3.87
C GLN A 595 6.88 -13.90 5.27
N ILE A 596 6.04 -14.57 6.07
CA ILE A 596 5.71 -14.13 7.44
C ILE A 596 5.69 -15.25 8.48
N SER A 597 5.95 -14.89 9.75
CA SER A 597 5.63 -15.73 10.90
C SER A 597 4.21 -15.44 11.41
N VAL A 598 3.35 -16.46 11.36
CA VAL A 598 1.99 -16.45 11.94
C VAL A 598 2.05 -16.51 13.46
N ALA A 599 3.08 -17.14 14.03
CA ALA A 599 3.35 -17.09 15.47
C ALA A 599 3.83 -15.70 15.93
N GLY A 600 4.67 -15.01 15.16
CA GLY A 600 5.09 -13.62 15.45
C GLY A 600 3.90 -12.64 15.51
N LEU A 601 2.96 -12.79 14.57
CA LEU A 601 1.71 -12.03 14.54
C LEU A 601 0.88 -12.14 15.83
N GLN A 602 0.98 -13.23 16.59
CA GLN A 602 0.24 -13.41 17.84
C GLN A 602 0.91 -12.76 19.06
N HIS A 603 2.17 -12.33 18.94
CA HIS A 603 2.88 -11.62 20.02
C HIS A 603 2.81 -10.10 19.86
N ASP A 604 3.11 -9.57 18.66
CA ASP A 604 3.20 -8.11 18.44
C ASP A 604 2.06 -7.53 17.60
N GLY A 605 1.20 -8.36 16.99
CA GLY A 605 0.19 -7.94 16.01
C GLY A 605 0.76 -7.50 14.65
N ARG A 606 2.08 -7.33 14.54
CA ARG A 606 2.79 -6.85 13.34
C ARG A 606 2.99 -7.97 12.32
N LEU A 607 2.99 -7.61 11.04
CA LEU A 607 3.40 -8.50 9.95
C LEU A 607 4.93 -8.65 9.96
N LEU A 608 5.43 -9.59 10.76
CA LEU A 608 6.85 -9.90 10.89
C LEU A 608 7.29 -11.00 9.90
N SER A 609 8.44 -10.82 9.26
CA SER A 609 9.14 -11.88 8.54
C SER A 609 9.68 -12.92 9.51
N PRO A 610 9.98 -14.16 9.06
CA PRO A 610 10.57 -15.17 9.94
C PRO A 610 11.93 -14.76 10.52
N GLU A 611 12.76 -14.02 9.78
CA GLU A 611 14.05 -13.51 10.27
C GLU A 611 13.93 -12.41 11.34
N GLU A 612 12.76 -11.78 11.49
CA GLU A 612 12.50 -10.73 12.50
C GLU A 612 12.03 -11.29 13.85
N VAL A 613 11.60 -12.56 13.91
CA VAL A 613 11.22 -13.24 15.17
C VAL A 613 12.38 -14.07 15.74
N THR A 614 12.29 -14.44 17.03
CA THR A 614 13.34 -15.25 17.68
C THR A 614 13.34 -16.71 17.18
N PRO A 615 14.46 -17.46 17.31
CA PRO A 615 14.51 -18.88 16.97
C PRO A 615 13.47 -19.71 17.72
N GLU A 616 13.18 -19.38 18.97
CA GLU A 616 12.21 -20.09 19.82
C GLU A 616 10.79 -19.94 19.27
N VAL A 617 10.45 -18.77 18.71
CA VAL A 617 9.16 -18.54 18.03
C VAL A 617 9.07 -19.40 16.77
N ARG A 618 10.12 -19.42 15.92
CA ARG A 618 10.14 -20.27 14.70
C ARG A 618 10.10 -21.77 15.01
N ILE A 619 10.81 -22.21 16.05
CA ILE A 619 10.80 -23.61 16.49
C ILE A 619 9.41 -24.01 17.01
N LYS A 620 8.76 -23.15 17.82
CA LYS A 620 7.37 -23.37 18.28
C LYS A 620 6.39 -23.40 17.10
N GLU A 621 6.49 -22.46 16.16
CA GLU A 621 5.65 -22.40 14.96
C GLU A 621 5.81 -23.67 14.10
N ARG A 622 7.06 -24.09 13.85
CA ARG A 622 7.38 -25.32 13.13
C ARG A 622 6.81 -26.56 13.84
N ALA A 623 7.01 -26.67 15.15
CA ALA A 623 6.50 -27.78 15.94
C ALA A 623 4.96 -27.81 15.93
N PHE A 624 4.31 -26.65 16.06
CA PHE A 624 2.86 -26.53 16.05
C PHE A 624 2.26 -26.94 14.69
N ILE A 625 2.82 -26.47 13.57
CA ILE A 625 2.37 -26.91 12.23
C ILE A 625 2.60 -28.41 12.04
N LEU A 626 3.72 -28.97 12.51
CA LEU A 626 3.95 -30.42 12.42
C LEU A 626 2.97 -31.22 13.27
N VAL A 627 2.63 -30.75 14.48
CA VAL A 627 1.60 -31.36 15.33
C VAL A 627 0.22 -31.26 14.68
N ASN A 628 -0.18 -30.09 14.17
CA ASN A 628 -1.47 -29.94 13.50
C ASN A 628 -1.56 -30.74 12.20
N LEU A 629 -0.51 -30.73 11.36
CA LEU A 629 -0.44 -31.56 10.15
C LEU A 629 -0.50 -33.06 10.48
N SER A 630 0.06 -33.46 11.63
CA SER A 630 -0.07 -34.83 12.12
C SER A 630 -1.48 -35.12 12.64
N LYS A 631 -2.18 -34.16 13.27
CA LYS A 631 -3.59 -34.29 13.70
C LYS A 631 -4.56 -34.32 12.52
N THR A 632 -4.40 -33.46 11.52
CA THR A 632 -5.27 -33.43 10.33
C THR A 632 -5.04 -34.64 9.44
N ALA A 633 -3.83 -35.20 9.44
CA ALA A 633 -3.55 -36.49 8.82
C ALA A 633 -3.92 -37.71 9.69
N ALA A 634 -4.07 -37.59 11.02
CA ALA A 634 -4.21 -38.76 11.92
C ALA A 634 -5.48 -39.61 11.72
N PRO A 635 -6.67 -39.05 11.41
CA PRO A 635 -7.83 -39.84 10.98
C PRO A 635 -7.56 -40.63 9.70
N TYR A 636 -6.51 -40.25 8.97
CA TYR A 636 -6.28 -40.65 7.60
C TYR A 636 -4.99 -41.46 7.37
N GLY A 637 -3.99 -41.38 8.24
CA GLY A 637 -2.68 -42.01 8.07
C GLY A 637 -1.52 -41.17 8.60
N GLN A 638 -0.44 -41.03 7.82
CA GLN A 638 0.77 -40.31 8.22
C GLN A 638 1.16 -39.20 7.21
N PRO A 639 1.57 -38.01 7.67
CA PRO A 639 2.03 -36.94 6.78
C PRO A 639 3.22 -37.37 5.91
N THR A 640 3.17 -37.05 4.61
CA THR A 640 4.26 -37.38 3.68
C THR A 640 5.59 -36.72 4.10
N GLY A 641 6.72 -37.34 3.74
CA GLY A 641 8.05 -36.78 4.04
C GLY A 641 8.29 -35.39 3.39
N ALA A 642 7.62 -35.11 2.26
CA ALA A 642 7.61 -33.78 1.66
C ALA A 642 6.81 -32.77 2.51
N ALA A 643 5.61 -33.12 2.96
CA ALA A 643 4.79 -32.26 3.81
C ALA A 643 5.46 -31.95 5.15
N ARG A 644 6.21 -32.89 5.74
CA ARG A 644 7.04 -32.68 6.96
C ARG A 644 8.28 -31.81 6.74
N ARG A 645 8.80 -31.73 5.50
CA ARG A 645 9.92 -30.84 5.12
C ARG A 645 9.48 -29.47 4.63
N ARG A 646 8.17 -29.19 4.53
CA ARG A 646 7.63 -27.87 4.19
C ARG A 646 8.18 -26.80 5.15
N ASN A 647 8.44 -25.61 4.62
CA ASN A 647 8.75 -24.44 5.43
C ASN A 647 7.44 -23.96 6.11
N PRO A 648 7.47 -23.64 7.42
CA PRO A 648 6.26 -23.34 8.19
C PRO A 648 5.68 -21.94 7.93
N HIS A 649 6.45 -21.04 7.33
CA HIS A 649 6.14 -19.62 7.22
C HIS A 649 5.52 -19.31 5.83
N PRO A 650 4.23 -18.94 5.74
CA PRO A 650 3.55 -18.75 4.46
C PRO A 650 3.97 -17.46 3.72
N ALA A 651 3.70 -17.44 2.42
CA ALA A 651 3.80 -16.27 1.56
C ALA A 651 2.50 -15.43 1.58
N ILE A 652 2.60 -14.11 1.69
CA ILE A 652 1.47 -13.20 1.45
C ILE A 652 1.28 -13.00 -0.05
N LEU A 653 0.03 -13.12 -0.53
CA LEU A 653 -0.40 -12.78 -1.88
C LEU A 653 -1.54 -11.74 -1.85
N PRO A 654 -1.70 -10.91 -2.90
CA PRO A 654 -2.89 -10.06 -3.06
C PRO A 654 -4.13 -10.93 -3.28
N LYS A 655 -5.29 -10.51 -2.77
CA LYS A 655 -6.58 -11.16 -3.06
C LYS A 655 -6.88 -11.13 -4.57
N LEU A 656 -6.70 -9.96 -5.19
CA LEU A 656 -6.87 -9.72 -6.64
C LEU A 656 -5.98 -10.59 -7.53
N PHE A 657 -4.84 -11.09 -7.03
CA PHE A 657 -4.00 -12.04 -7.77
C PHE A 657 -4.64 -13.44 -7.86
N ILE A 658 -5.39 -13.85 -6.83
CA ILE A 658 -6.18 -15.09 -6.85
C ILE A 658 -7.36 -14.94 -7.79
N GLU A 659 -8.09 -13.82 -7.70
CA GLU A 659 -9.26 -13.52 -8.54
C GLU A 659 -8.89 -13.49 -10.04
N ARG A 660 -7.71 -12.95 -10.40
CA ARG A 660 -7.19 -13.00 -11.77
C ARG A 660 -6.76 -14.39 -12.23
N LEU A 661 -6.25 -15.24 -11.33
CA LEU A 661 -5.97 -16.65 -11.63
C LEU A 661 -7.26 -17.47 -11.84
N GLU A 662 -8.33 -17.17 -11.09
CA GLU A 662 -9.65 -17.79 -11.25
C GLU A 662 -10.28 -17.38 -12.59
N ASN A 663 -10.33 -16.07 -12.90
CA ASN A 663 -10.81 -15.55 -14.20
C ASN A 663 -10.01 -16.11 -15.40
N PHE A 664 -8.69 -16.22 -15.28
CA PHE A 664 -7.84 -16.87 -16.29
C PHE A 664 -8.18 -18.35 -16.43
N HIS A 665 -8.47 -19.05 -15.33
CA HIS A 665 -8.81 -20.46 -15.39
C HIS A 665 -10.16 -20.71 -16.08
N GLU A 666 -11.16 -19.86 -15.86
CA GLU A 666 -12.45 -19.95 -16.57
C GLU A 666 -12.27 -19.82 -18.09
N ALA A 667 -11.47 -18.85 -18.55
CA ALA A 667 -11.10 -18.73 -19.96
C ALA A 667 -10.35 -19.97 -20.48
N LEU A 668 -9.43 -20.52 -19.68
CA LEU A 668 -8.64 -21.71 -20.04
C LEU A 668 -9.51 -22.96 -20.15
N ALA A 669 -10.49 -23.12 -19.26
CA ALA A 669 -11.46 -24.22 -19.31
C ALA A 669 -12.32 -24.15 -20.58
N LEU A 670 -12.86 -22.95 -20.92
CA LEU A 670 -13.63 -22.74 -22.15
C LEU A 670 -12.81 -23.04 -23.43
N ALA A 671 -11.54 -22.62 -23.45
CA ALA A 671 -10.63 -22.90 -24.57
C ALA A 671 -10.35 -24.41 -24.71
N LEU A 672 -10.02 -25.09 -23.60
CA LEU A 672 -9.78 -26.53 -23.59
C LEU A 672 -11.02 -27.33 -24.00
N ASP A 673 -12.21 -26.95 -23.51
CA ASP A 673 -13.48 -27.59 -23.87
C ASP A 673 -13.72 -27.56 -25.38
N SER A 674 -13.65 -26.37 -25.99
CA SER A 674 -13.83 -26.21 -27.44
C SER A 674 -12.81 -27.01 -28.24
N ILE A 675 -11.51 -26.86 -27.94
CA ILE A 675 -10.42 -27.50 -28.69
C ILE A 675 -10.51 -29.03 -28.62
N ILE A 676 -10.80 -29.59 -27.44
CA ILE A 676 -10.79 -31.03 -27.22
C ILE A 676 -12.06 -31.70 -27.73
N GLU A 677 -13.23 -31.06 -27.67
CA GLU A 677 -14.47 -31.64 -28.22
C GLU A 677 -14.56 -31.56 -29.74
N ARG A 678 -13.85 -30.62 -30.40
CA ARG A 678 -13.76 -30.54 -31.86
C ARG A 678 -12.52 -31.21 -32.47
N TRP A 679 -11.66 -31.83 -31.68
CA TRP A 679 -10.33 -32.35 -32.07
C TRP A 679 -10.31 -33.20 -33.36
N TRP A 680 -11.33 -34.03 -33.60
CA TRP A 680 -11.45 -34.87 -34.80
C TRP A 680 -12.53 -34.39 -35.80
N LYS A 681 -13.18 -33.27 -35.50
CA LYS A 681 -14.39 -32.79 -36.20
C LYS A 681 -14.15 -31.48 -36.96
N ASP A 682 -13.24 -30.64 -36.48
CA ASP A 682 -12.87 -29.38 -37.13
C ASP A 682 -11.77 -29.61 -38.18
N THR A 683 -12.22 -29.80 -39.43
CA THR A 683 -11.34 -30.01 -40.59
C THR A 683 -10.61 -28.75 -41.05
N ASP A 684 -11.04 -27.57 -40.60
CA ASP A 684 -10.38 -26.31 -40.96
C ASP A 684 -9.19 -26.04 -40.03
N ALA A 685 -9.38 -26.31 -38.73
CA ALA A 685 -8.33 -26.13 -37.72
C ALA A 685 -7.27 -27.25 -37.78
N ASP A 686 -7.62 -28.45 -38.25
CA ASP A 686 -6.74 -29.62 -38.41
C ASP A 686 -5.81 -29.88 -37.21
N LEU A 687 -6.40 -29.83 -36.01
CA LEU A 687 -5.73 -30.03 -34.72
C LEU A 687 -4.86 -31.31 -34.66
N PRO A 688 -5.24 -32.46 -35.27
CA PRO A 688 -4.43 -33.66 -35.23
C PRO A 688 -3.08 -33.55 -35.97
N THR A 689 -3.00 -32.87 -37.12
CA THR A 689 -1.73 -32.74 -37.85
C THR A 689 -0.79 -31.72 -37.21
N ARG A 690 -1.36 -30.70 -36.54
CA ARG A 690 -0.62 -29.69 -35.76
C ARG A 690 -0.07 -30.23 -34.45
N MET A 691 -0.77 -31.17 -33.80
CA MET A 691 -0.32 -31.83 -32.57
C MET A 691 -0.44 -33.36 -32.65
N PRO A 692 0.37 -34.02 -33.52
CA PRO A 692 0.24 -35.44 -33.79
C PRO A 692 0.54 -36.29 -32.55
N LEU A 693 -0.12 -37.44 -32.50
CA LEU A 693 -0.11 -38.38 -31.38
C LEU A 693 0.49 -39.72 -31.82
N GLU A 694 0.84 -40.58 -30.86
CA GLU A 694 1.21 -41.96 -31.17
C GLU A 694 -0.02 -42.70 -31.74
N PRO A 695 0.11 -43.52 -32.81
CA PRO A 695 -1.05 -44.16 -33.46
C PRO A 695 -1.98 -44.92 -32.51
N ARG A 696 -1.42 -45.64 -31.51
CA ARG A 696 -2.19 -46.37 -30.50
C ARG A 696 -3.00 -45.45 -29.56
N THR A 697 -2.51 -44.24 -29.33
CA THR A 697 -3.18 -43.19 -28.54
C THR A 697 -4.25 -42.48 -29.38
N GLU A 698 -3.97 -42.24 -30.66
CA GLU A 698 -4.95 -41.74 -31.62
C GLU A 698 -6.13 -42.71 -31.81
N ASP A 699 -5.89 -44.01 -32.00
CA ASP A 699 -6.92 -45.06 -32.06
C ASP A 699 -7.82 -45.13 -30.82
N LEU A 700 -7.27 -44.76 -29.66
CA LEU A 700 -8.00 -44.69 -28.40
C LEU A 700 -8.85 -43.42 -28.34
N LEU A 701 -8.27 -42.26 -28.68
CA LEU A 701 -8.96 -40.97 -28.61
C LEU A 701 -10.04 -40.82 -29.69
N LYS A 702 -9.85 -41.38 -30.90
CA LYS A 702 -10.89 -41.49 -31.93
C LYS A 702 -12.05 -42.40 -31.48
N TRP A 703 -11.75 -43.49 -30.78
CA TRP A 703 -12.79 -44.35 -30.18
C TRP A 703 -13.52 -43.64 -29.02
N ILE A 704 -12.81 -42.84 -28.22
CA ILE A 704 -13.41 -42.03 -27.15
C ILE A 704 -14.33 -40.94 -27.71
N ASP A 705 -13.92 -40.25 -28.77
CA ASP A 705 -14.74 -39.21 -29.40
C ASP A 705 -16.01 -39.80 -30.03
N LYS A 706 -15.85 -40.92 -30.75
CA LYS A 706 -16.99 -41.70 -31.25
C LYS A 706 -17.92 -42.11 -30.09
N GLY A 707 -17.38 -42.63 -28.99
CA GLY A 707 -18.17 -43.04 -27.83
C GLY A 707 -18.84 -41.89 -27.07
N THR A 708 -18.30 -40.67 -27.18
CA THR A 708 -18.96 -39.44 -26.72
C THR A 708 -20.17 -39.13 -27.61
N GLY A 709 -20.01 -39.19 -28.94
CA GLY A 709 -21.10 -39.00 -29.89
C GLY A 709 -22.20 -40.09 -29.82
N GLU A 710 -21.84 -41.33 -29.49
CA GLU A 710 -22.77 -42.44 -29.24
C GLU A 710 -23.27 -42.51 -27.77
N GLY A 711 -22.91 -41.53 -26.92
CA GLY A 711 -23.47 -41.33 -25.59
C GLY A 711 -23.07 -42.33 -24.50
N PHE A 712 -22.06 -43.19 -24.73
CA PHE A 712 -21.56 -44.15 -23.74
C PHE A 712 -20.24 -43.72 -23.06
N ILE A 713 -19.68 -42.57 -23.44
CA ILE A 713 -18.61 -41.85 -22.75
C ILE A 713 -19.07 -40.41 -22.53
N GLN A 714 -18.69 -39.81 -21.41
CA GLN A 714 -19.09 -38.44 -21.08
C GLN A 714 -18.49 -37.40 -22.06
N PRO A 715 -19.14 -36.25 -22.26
CA PRO A 715 -18.50 -35.08 -22.89
C PRO A 715 -17.28 -34.64 -22.07
N TYR A 716 -16.30 -34.04 -22.72
CA TYR A 716 -15.10 -33.54 -22.03
C TYR A 716 -15.46 -32.35 -21.14
N LYS A 717 -16.35 -31.48 -21.64
CA LYS A 717 -16.92 -30.36 -20.91
C LYS A 717 -17.60 -30.82 -19.61
N GLY A 718 -17.09 -30.31 -18.49
CA GLY A 718 -17.57 -30.66 -17.15
C GLY A 718 -17.08 -32.00 -16.59
N HIS A 719 -16.23 -32.73 -17.33
CA HIS A 719 -15.62 -33.99 -16.89
C HIS A 719 -14.10 -34.03 -17.12
N GLN A 720 -13.46 -32.85 -17.26
CA GLN A 720 -12.04 -32.70 -17.53
C GLN A 720 -11.15 -33.35 -16.46
N GLY A 721 -11.70 -33.71 -15.29
CA GLY A 721 -10.98 -34.32 -14.20
C GLY A 721 -10.15 -33.30 -13.42
N ASN A 722 -8.94 -33.69 -13.04
CA ASN A 722 -8.05 -32.91 -12.20
C ASN A 722 -6.88 -32.34 -13.01
N LEU A 723 -6.92 -31.03 -13.24
CA LEU A 723 -5.85 -30.27 -13.89
C LEU A 723 -5.07 -29.48 -12.84
N ARG A 724 -3.74 -29.58 -12.85
CA ARG A 724 -2.85 -28.80 -11.98
C ARG A 724 -1.86 -27.94 -12.77
N PRO A 725 -2.20 -26.68 -13.13
CA PRO A 725 -1.28 -25.78 -13.81
C PRO A 725 -0.14 -25.28 -12.89
N ASP A 726 1.03 -25.04 -13.48
CA ASP A 726 2.23 -24.56 -12.77
C ASP A 726 2.53 -23.09 -13.15
N ILE A 727 2.67 -22.25 -12.12
CA ILE A 727 2.66 -20.78 -12.22
C ILE A 727 4.08 -20.21 -12.11
N LEU A 728 4.53 -19.48 -13.12
CA LEU A 728 5.71 -18.62 -13.08
C LEU A 728 5.32 -17.18 -12.71
N ILE A 729 6.17 -16.51 -11.94
CA ILE A 729 6.08 -15.06 -11.66
C ILE A 729 7.29 -14.38 -12.33
N PRO A 730 7.10 -13.69 -13.48
CA PRO A 730 8.15 -12.87 -14.08
C PRO A 730 8.62 -11.74 -13.15
N ASP A 731 9.79 -11.18 -13.43
CA ASP A 731 10.29 -9.96 -12.77
C ASP A 731 9.63 -8.66 -13.31
N THR A 732 8.58 -8.80 -14.12
CA THR A 732 7.81 -7.71 -14.74
C THR A 732 6.40 -7.59 -14.17
N TYR A 733 5.91 -6.35 -14.13
CA TYR A 733 4.57 -5.97 -13.72
C TYR A 733 3.70 -5.80 -14.98
N ASP A 734 2.38 -5.79 -14.83
CA ASP A 734 1.49 -5.28 -15.89
C ASP A 734 1.30 -3.76 -15.77
N ASP A 735 0.52 -3.22 -16.71
CA ASP A 735 0.11 -1.80 -16.79
C ASP A 735 -0.67 -1.33 -15.53
N HIS A 736 -1.01 -2.27 -14.64
CA HIS A 736 -1.68 -2.08 -13.36
C HIS A 736 -0.76 -2.33 -12.16
N GLY A 737 0.57 -2.34 -12.34
CA GLY A 737 1.52 -2.50 -11.23
C GLY A 737 1.35 -3.79 -10.41
N LEU A 738 0.63 -4.77 -10.95
CA LEU A 738 0.35 -6.05 -10.33
C LEU A 738 1.36 -7.11 -10.83
N PRO A 739 1.52 -8.23 -10.09
CA PRO A 739 2.40 -9.30 -10.52
C PRO A 739 1.80 -9.97 -11.75
N GLN A 740 2.51 -9.94 -12.88
CA GLN A 740 2.17 -10.84 -13.97
C GLN A 740 2.37 -12.30 -13.54
N PHE A 741 1.64 -13.21 -14.17
CA PHE A 741 1.95 -14.64 -14.12
C PHE A 741 2.05 -15.23 -15.53
N ARG A 742 2.72 -16.38 -15.64
CA ARG A 742 2.72 -17.21 -16.85
C ARG A 742 2.53 -18.67 -16.47
N ILE A 743 1.52 -19.33 -17.02
CA ILE A 743 1.36 -20.78 -16.94
C ILE A 743 2.29 -21.44 -17.95
N CYS A 744 3.16 -22.34 -17.48
CA CYS A 744 4.19 -22.96 -18.33
C CYS A 744 4.03 -24.47 -18.55
N GLU A 745 3.18 -25.14 -17.77
CA GLU A 745 2.66 -26.48 -18.05
C GLU A 745 1.32 -26.70 -17.34
N ILE A 746 0.51 -27.63 -17.85
CA ILE A 746 -0.72 -28.12 -17.23
C ILE A 746 -0.49 -29.60 -16.88
N ASN A 747 -0.64 -29.98 -15.61
CA ASN A 747 -0.47 -31.36 -15.17
C ASN A 747 -1.82 -32.07 -15.03
N GLY A 748 -2.25 -32.79 -16.08
CA GLY A 748 -3.49 -33.60 -16.10
C GLY A 748 -3.29 -35.12 -15.91
N ARG A 749 -2.05 -35.59 -15.67
CA ARG A 749 -1.72 -37.03 -15.66
C ARG A 749 -2.17 -37.82 -14.43
N PHE A 750 -2.27 -37.18 -13.27
CA PHE A 750 -2.57 -37.86 -12.01
C PHE A 750 -4.00 -37.50 -11.57
N PRO A 751 -4.90 -38.49 -11.34
CA PRO A 751 -6.30 -38.25 -10.98
C PRO A 751 -6.57 -37.25 -9.85
N ILE A 752 -5.59 -37.04 -8.97
CA ILE A 752 -5.72 -36.24 -7.74
C ILE A 752 -4.53 -35.30 -7.47
N SER A 753 -3.45 -35.34 -8.27
CA SER A 753 -2.22 -34.51 -8.18
C SER A 753 -1.73 -34.08 -6.77
N PHE A 754 -1.85 -34.97 -5.77
CA PHE A 754 -1.57 -34.71 -4.34
C PHE A 754 -2.43 -33.62 -3.66
N LEU A 755 -3.60 -33.28 -4.21
CA LEU A 755 -4.54 -32.25 -3.76
C LEU A 755 -4.92 -32.40 -2.27
N HIS A 756 -5.11 -33.63 -1.77
CA HIS A 756 -5.31 -33.88 -0.33
C HIS A 756 -4.14 -33.41 0.55
N ASN A 757 -2.87 -33.49 0.10
CA ASN A 757 -1.70 -32.97 0.84
C ASN A 757 -1.61 -31.42 0.81
N ALA A 758 -2.37 -30.76 -0.08
CA ALA A 758 -2.59 -29.32 -0.01
C ALA A 758 -3.72 -29.01 0.98
N ALA A 759 -4.86 -29.70 0.89
CA ALA A 759 -5.99 -29.55 1.81
C ALA A 759 -5.57 -29.70 3.28
N SER A 760 -4.95 -30.82 3.68
CA SER A 760 -4.49 -31.05 5.06
C SER A 760 -3.44 -30.05 5.54
N ALA A 761 -2.74 -29.38 4.61
CA ALA A 761 -1.74 -28.37 4.92
C ALA A 761 -2.37 -26.98 5.14
N TYR A 762 -3.32 -26.58 4.30
CA TYR A 762 -4.13 -25.37 4.49
C TYR A 762 -5.00 -25.48 5.76
N GLU A 763 -5.52 -26.68 6.06
CA GLU A 763 -6.20 -27.01 7.31
C GLU A 763 -5.28 -26.85 8.53
N ALA A 764 -4.09 -27.49 8.51
CA ALA A 764 -3.12 -27.41 9.61
C ALA A 764 -2.64 -25.98 9.87
N MET A 765 -2.48 -25.17 8.81
CA MET A 765 -2.15 -23.73 8.88
C MET A 765 -3.32 -22.91 9.42
N THR A 766 -4.57 -23.22 9.04
CA THR A 766 -5.77 -22.57 9.63
C THR A 766 -5.80 -22.78 11.15
N GLY A 767 -5.42 -23.98 11.59
CA GLY A 767 -5.29 -24.35 13.00
C GLY A 767 -4.23 -23.59 13.81
N LEU A 768 -3.35 -22.77 13.21
CA LEU A 768 -2.47 -21.84 13.94
C LEU A 768 -3.26 -20.76 14.71
N GLY A 769 -4.52 -20.53 14.33
CA GLY A 769 -5.26 -19.38 14.82
C GLY A 769 -4.85 -18.12 14.05
N LEU A 770 -5.14 -18.12 12.75
CA LEU A 770 -5.30 -16.90 11.95
C LEU A 770 -6.54 -16.13 12.46
N LYS A 771 -6.43 -15.58 13.68
CA LYS A 771 -7.47 -14.84 14.40
C LYS A 771 -7.42 -13.33 14.12
N THR A 772 -6.46 -12.88 13.32
CA THR A 772 -6.39 -11.49 12.86
C THR A 772 -7.39 -11.28 11.72
N PRO A 773 -8.22 -10.21 11.75
CA PRO A 773 -9.17 -9.92 10.67
C PRO A 773 -8.48 -9.43 9.37
N LEU A 774 -7.15 -9.54 9.29
CA LEU A 774 -6.31 -9.04 8.19
C LEU A 774 -5.79 -10.16 7.28
N LEU A 775 -5.85 -11.44 7.69
CA LEU A 775 -5.29 -12.56 6.90
C LEU A 775 -6.21 -13.79 6.88
N ALA A 776 -6.33 -14.40 5.71
CA ALA A 776 -6.93 -15.72 5.52
C ALA A 776 -5.96 -16.68 4.81
N PRO A 777 -6.14 -18.01 4.94
CA PRO A 777 -5.56 -18.96 4.00
C PRO A 777 -5.89 -18.58 2.55
N ALA A 778 -4.94 -18.62 1.63
CA ALA A 778 -5.18 -18.29 0.21
C ALA A 778 -6.02 -19.34 -0.53
N THR A 779 -6.53 -20.35 0.16
CA THR A 779 -7.30 -21.48 -0.37
C THR A 779 -8.09 -22.14 0.75
N ASP A 780 -9.36 -22.42 0.49
CA ASP A 780 -10.18 -23.21 1.41
C ASP A 780 -9.83 -24.71 1.32
N HIS A 781 -9.46 -25.28 2.46
CA HIS A 781 -9.16 -26.70 2.58
C HIS A 781 -10.41 -27.58 2.39
N LYS A 782 -11.62 -27.06 2.69
CA LYS A 782 -12.87 -27.80 2.50
C LYS A 782 -13.23 -27.90 1.03
N LYS A 783 -13.27 -26.78 0.28
CA LYS A 783 -13.39 -26.76 -1.19
C LYS A 783 -12.42 -27.76 -1.86
N LEU A 784 -11.17 -27.82 -1.40
CA LEU A 784 -10.22 -28.86 -1.85
C LEU A 784 -10.66 -30.29 -1.47
N TYR A 785 -10.93 -30.62 -0.21
CA TYR A 785 -11.33 -31.97 0.19
C TYR A 785 -12.61 -32.45 -0.48
N ASP A 786 -13.65 -31.60 -0.55
CA ASP A 786 -14.93 -31.94 -1.17
C ASP A 786 -14.76 -32.21 -2.68
N SER A 787 -13.99 -31.40 -3.39
CA SER A 787 -13.74 -31.59 -4.84
C SER A 787 -12.99 -32.87 -5.21
N ILE A 788 -12.42 -33.61 -4.24
CA ILE A 788 -11.92 -34.97 -4.49
C ILE A 788 -13.07 -35.91 -4.87
N PHE A 789 -14.25 -35.73 -4.26
CA PHE A 789 -15.44 -36.57 -4.46
C PHE A 789 -16.28 -36.13 -5.67
N ASP A 790 -15.99 -34.99 -6.28
CA ASP A 790 -16.55 -34.59 -7.59
C ASP A 790 -15.94 -35.37 -8.77
N LEU A 791 -14.84 -36.10 -8.55
CA LEU A 791 -14.14 -36.87 -9.58
C LEU A 791 -14.72 -38.28 -9.81
N PHE A 792 -15.46 -38.84 -8.85
CA PHE A 792 -15.93 -40.22 -8.89
C PHE A 792 -17.23 -40.40 -8.10
N ASP A 793 -18.04 -41.39 -8.50
CA ASP A 793 -19.20 -41.81 -7.73
C ASP A 793 -18.78 -42.38 -6.36
N PRO A 794 -19.14 -41.73 -5.23
CA PRO A 794 -18.77 -42.18 -3.90
C PRO A 794 -19.64 -43.36 -3.40
N ALA A 795 -20.73 -43.71 -4.09
CA ALA A 795 -21.64 -44.77 -3.72
C ALA A 795 -21.21 -46.17 -4.22
N VAL A 796 -20.08 -46.27 -4.94
CA VAL A 796 -19.54 -47.54 -5.46
C VAL A 796 -18.12 -47.83 -4.95
N PRO A 797 -17.66 -49.10 -4.89
CA PRO A 797 -16.32 -49.43 -4.42
C PRO A 797 -15.20 -48.90 -5.32
N ILE A 798 -14.27 -48.14 -4.75
CA ILE A 798 -13.22 -47.41 -5.48
C ILE A 798 -11.93 -48.25 -5.61
N TYR A 799 -11.36 -48.27 -6.82
CA TYR A 799 -10.15 -49.04 -7.16
C TYR A 799 -9.05 -48.13 -7.72
N PHE A 800 -7.90 -48.09 -7.04
CA PHE A 800 -6.70 -47.37 -7.49
C PHE A 800 -5.84 -48.29 -8.35
N VAL A 801 -5.90 -48.11 -9.67
CA VAL A 801 -5.09 -48.83 -10.64
C VAL A 801 -3.67 -48.23 -10.65
N ARG A 802 -2.65 -48.99 -10.24
CA ARG A 802 -1.25 -48.54 -10.23
C ARG A 802 -0.24 -49.64 -10.52
N GLU A 803 0.85 -49.27 -11.19
CA GLU A 803 1.96 -50.19 -11.51
C GLU A 803 3.27 -49.80 -10.83
N THR A 804 3.45 -48.52 -10.46
CA THR A 804 4.65 -48.01 -9.79
C THR A 804 4.41 -47.71 -8.31
N SER A 805 5.52 -47.53 -7.58
CA SER A 805 5.56 -47.15 -6.15
C SER A 805 5.29 -45.66 -5.89
N ASP A 806 5.05 -44.83 -6.91
CA ASP A 806 4.81 -43.38 -6.80
C ASP A 806 3.62 -42.99 -5.91
N PHE A 807 2.69 -43.92 -5.67
CA PHE A 807 1.60 -43.76 -4.72
C PHE A 807 1.75 -44.75 -3.55
N PRO A 808 1.77 -44.29 -2.28
CA PRO A 808 1.87 -45.18 -1.12
C PRO A 808 0.63 -46.08 -0.97
N LEU A 809 0.79 -47.26 -0.37
CA LEU A 809 -0.35 -48.13 0.03
C LEU A 809 -1.05 -47.59 1.29
N ASP A 810 -0.28 -46.89 2.11
CA ASP A 810 -0.61 -46.13 3.31
C ASP A 810 -0.92 -44.65 2.99
N SER A 811 -1.37 -44.35 1.76
CA SER A 811 -1.71 -42.97 1.37
C SER A 811 -2.92 -42.48 2.15
N PRO A 812 -2.87 -41.29 2.79
CA PRO A 812 -3.97 -40.83 3.64
C PRO A 812 -5.32 -40.67 2.95
N LEU A 813 -5.33 -40.58 1.61
CA LEU A 813 -6.55 -40.58 0.83
C LEU A 813 -7.44 -41.81 1.07
N PHE A 814 -6.87 -42.97 1.39
CA PHE A 814 -7.64 -44.23 1.46
C PHE A 814 -8.58 -44.23 2.65
N ASP A 815 -8.09 -43.79 3.80
CA ASP A 815 -8.84 -43.64 5.04
C ASP A 815 -9.83 -42.46 4.94
N LEU A 816 -9.45 -41.35 4.29
CA LEU A 816 -10.35 -40.22 4.00
C LEU A 816 -11.56 -40.66 3.16
N VAL A 817 -11.35 -41.50 2.14
CA VAL A 817 -12.43 -42.05 1.33
C VAL A 817 -13.23 -43.10 2.13
N GLU A 818 -12.57 -43.89 2.99
CA GLU A 818 -13.27 -44.85 3.86
C GLU A 818 -14.21 -44.15 4.85
N GLU A 819 -13.79 -43.05 5.49
CA GLU A 819 -14.66 -42.25 6.37
C GLU A 819 -15.85 -41.64 5.61
N ARG A 820 -15.60 -41.05 4.43
CA ARG A 820 -16.63 -40.39 3.61
C ARG A 820 -17.63 -41.35 2.94
N THR A 821 -17.25 -42.59 2.67
CA THR A 821 -18.06 -43.55 1.85
C THR A 821 -18.43 -44.84 2.57
N GLY A 822 -17.81 -45.14 3.72
CA GLY A 822 -17.87 -46.45 4.36
C GLY A 822 -17.13 -47.56 3.61
N MET A 823 -16.35 -47.23 2.57
CA MET A 823 -15.69 -48.20 1.69
C MET A 823 -14.21 -47.88 1.48
N ARG A 824 -13.31 -48.68 2.07
CA ARG A 824 -11.87 -48.55 1.84
C ARG A 824 -11.48 -48.77 0.37
N PRO A 825 -10.77 -47.83 -0.27
CA PRO A 825 -10.27 -48.02 -1.63
C PRO A 825 -9.27 -49.17 -1.73
N ARG A 826 -9.24 -49.82 -2.89
CA ARG A 826 -8.38 -50.99 -3.15
C ARG A 826 -7.33 -50.68 -4.20
N CYS A 827 -6.05 -50.84 -3.86
CA CYS A 827 -4.98 -50.85 -4.87
C CYS A 827 -5.06 -52.12 -5.72
N VAL A 828 -4.99 -51.96 -7.04
CA VAL A 828 -4.90 -53.06 -8.01
C VAL A 828 -3.85 -52.76 -9.08
N ALA A 829 -3.13 -53.79 -9.52
CA ALA A 829 -2.20 -53.65 -10.65
C ALA A 829 -2.96 -53.67 -12.00
N PRO A 830 -2.48 -53.02 -13.07
CA PRO A 830 -3.04 -53.20 -14.42
C PRO A 830 -3.04 -54.67 -14.85
N SER A 831 -1.97 -55.38 -14.49
CA SER A 831 -1.87 -56.84 -14.63
C SER A 831 -3.02 -57.60 -13.97
N SER A 832 -3.76 -57.01 -13.01
CA SER A 832 -4.91 -57.62 -12.33
C SER A 832 -6.31 -57.25 -12.85
N LEU A 833 -6.48 -56.49 -13.95
CA LEU A 833 -7.80 -56.03 -14.44
C LEU A 833 -8.31 -56.75 -15.72
N ARG A 834 -9.19 -57.75 -15.71
CA ARG A 834 -9.56 -58.51 -16.94
C ARG A 834 -10.90 -58.21 -17.59
N LEU A 835 -10.98 -58.57 -18.87
CA LEU A 835 -12.20 -58.53 -19.68
C LEU A 835 -12.89 -59.88 -19.70
N VAL A 836 -14.18 -59.86 -19.39
CA VAL A 836 -15.10 -60.99 -19.56
C VAL A 836 -16.11 -60.60 -20.66
N PRO A 837 -16.49 -61.48 -21.61
CA PRO A 837 -17.46 -61.11 -22.65
C PRO A 837 -18.82 -60.70 -22.07
N GLN A 838 -19.34 -59.55 -22.50
CA GLN A 838 -20.67 -59.04 -22.16
C GLN A 838 -21.30 -58.36 -23.38
N ARG A 839 -22.31 -59.01 -23.98
CA ARG A 839 -22.97 -58.55 -25.22
C ARG A 839 -23.72 -57.22 -25.11
N THR A 840 -23.99 -56.75 -23.90
CA THR A 840 -24.71 -55.47 -23.63
C THR A 840 -23.77 -54.29 -23.42
N SER A 841 -22.46 -54.47 -23.60
CA SER A 841 -21.45 -53.42 -23.42
C SER A 841 -20.96 -52.89 -24.77
N PRO A 842 -20.65 -51.58 -24.92
CA PRO A 842 -20.16 -50.98 -26.17
C PRO A 842 -18.88 -51.62 -26.76
N THR A 843 -18.11 -52.33 -25.94
CA THR A 843 -16.89 -53.06 -26.33
C THR A 843 -17.12 -54.54 -26.63
N GLY A 844 -18.29 -55.09 -26.26
CA GLY A 844 -18.54 -56.52 -26.18
C GLY A 844 -17.98 -57.22 -24.92
N PHE A 845 -17.40 -56.47 -23.97
CA PHE A 845 -16.78 -57.01 -22.74
C PHE A 845 -17.18 -56.21 -21.48
N ILE A 846 -16.85 -56.72 -20.30
CA ILE A 846 -16.97 -56.05 -19.00
C ILE A 846 -15.66 -56.19 -18.21
N LEU A 847 -15.29 -55.16 -17.45
CA LEU A 847 -14.08 -55.09 -16.65
C LEU A 847 -14.26 -55.74 -15.26
N TYR A 848 -13.41 -56.73 -14.97
CA TYR A 848 -13.29 -57.48 -13.71
C TYR A 848 -11.84 -57.43 -13.19
N CYS A 849 -11.52 -58.09 -12.08
CA CYS A 849 -10.21 -58.04 -11.43
C CYS A 849 -9.49 -59.41 -11.23
N THR A 850 -8.93 -59.99 -12.31
CA THR A 850 -7.94 -61.11 -12.39
C THR A 850 -7.00 -60.92 -13.63
N TRP A 851 -6.01 -61.79 -13.99
CA TRP A 851 -4.83 -61.55 -14.94
C TRP A 851 -5.02 -61.78 -16.48
N GLY A 852 -4.35 -61.15 -17.50
CA GLY A 852 -3.34 -60.05 -17.70
C GLY A 852 -3.63 -59.13 -18.95
N ALA A 853 -3.05 -57.91 -19.10
CA ALA A 853 -3.67 -56.71 -19.78
C ALA A 853 -3.46 -56.42 -21.29
N ASP A 854 -4.42 -55.72 -21.94
CA ASP A 854 -4.46 -55.40 -23.39
C ASP A 854 -4.99 -53.96 -23.74
N GLN A 855 -5.20 -53.65 -25.04
CA GLN A 855 -5.72 -52.33 -25.53
C GLN A 855 -7.23 -52.11 -25.28
N THR A 856 -8.05 -53.16 -25.36
CA THR A 856 -9.48 -53.11 -25.03
C THR A 856 -9.66 -52.83 -23.54
N MET A 857 -8.69 -53.20 -22.71
CA MET A 857 -8.61 -52.78 -21.30
C MET A 857 -8.61 -51.27 -21.12
N VAL A 858 -7.85 -50.55 -21.95
CA VAL A 858 -7.71 -49.09 -21.84
C VAL A 858 -9.02 -48.41 -22.24
N ARG A 859 -9.71 -48.95 -23.26
CA ARG A 859 -11.09 -48.55 -23.62
C ARG A 859 -12.07 -48.77 -22.46
N HIS A 860 -11.92 -49.85 -21.71
CA HIS A 860 -12.72 -50.12 -20.51
C HIS A 860 -12.46 -49.19 -19.34
N ILE A 861 -11.19 -48.85 -19.10
CA ILE A 861 -10.80 -47.88 -18.07
C ILE A 861 -11.31 -46.49 -18.45
N ALA A 862 -11.26 -46.10 -19.74
CA ALA A 862 -11.76 -44.82 -20.22
C ALA A 862 -13.26 -44.59 -19.90
N MET A 863 -14.11 -45.61 -20.08
CA MET A 863 -15.54 -45.56 -19.71
C MET A 863 -15.82 -45.41 -18.19
N ARG A 864 -14.79 -45.48 -17.34
CA ARG A 864 -14.87 -45.39 -15.87
C ARG A 864 -13.79 -44.47 -15.29
N SER A 865 -13.14 -43.65 -16.11
CA SER A 865 -11.99 -42.85 -15.67
C SER A 865 -12.46 -41.60 -14.93
N VAL A 866 -12.00 -41.47 -13.68
CA VAL A 866 -12.26 -40.33 -12.78
C VAL A 866 -11.56 -39.02 -13.22
N ASN A 867 -10.77 -39.11 -14.29
CA ASN A 867 -9.97 -38.05 -14.88
C ASN A 867 -9.87 -38.33 -16.38
N ASP A 868 -10.26 -37.38 -17.24
CA ASP A 868 -10.46 -37.68 -18.65
C ASP A 868 -9.15 -38.13 -19.33
N VAL A 869 -9.24 -39.17 -20.15
CA VAL A 869 -8.12 -39.69 -20.94
C VAL A 869 -7.63 -38.63 -21.95
N ARG A 870 -8.51 -37.74 -22.41
CA ARG A 870 -8.19 -36.52 -23.18
C ARG A 870 -7.37 -35.53 -22.35
N SER A 871 -7.63 -35.38 -21.04
CA SER A 871 -6.76 -34.57 -20.16
C SER A 871 -5.37 -35.16 -20.00
N VAL A 872 -5.26 -36.50 -19.97
CA VAL A 872 -3.98 -37.21 -19.81
C VAL A 872 -3.11 -37.15 -21.07
N PHE A 873 -3.70 -37.18 -22.28
CA PHE A 873 -2.96 -37.24 -23.55
C PHE A 873 -2.97 -35.95 -24.38
N ILE A 874 -3.93 -35.04 -24.18
CA ILE A 874 -4.03 -33.74 -24.88
C ILE A 874 -3.67 -32.62 -23.91
N ALA A 875 -4.49 -32.37 -22.87
CA ALA A 875 -4.31 -31.20 -22.00
C ALA A 875 -3.01 -31.23 -21.15
N HIS A 876 -2.39 -32.41 -20.97
CA HIS A 876 -1.10 -32.55 -20.31
C HIS A 876 0.11 -32.42 -21.25
N ASP A 877 -0.05 -32.66 -22.55
CA ASP A 877 1.02 -32.55 -23.53
C ASP A 877 1.35 -31.07 -23.74
N LYS A 878 2.58 -30.64 -23.44
CA LYS A 878 2.95 -29.20 -23.37
C LYS A 878 2.68 -28.45 -24.68
N ARG A 879 2.57 -29.15 -25.81
CA ARG A 879 2.19 -28.58 -27.11
C ARG A 879 0.79 -27.93 -27.09
N ILE A 880 -0.11 -28.33 -26.19
CA ILE A 880 -1.45 -27.73 -26.07
C ILE A 880 -1.41 -26.23 -25.79
N LEU A 881 -0.37 -25.71 -25.12
CA LEU A 881 -0.23 -24.28 -24.84
C LEU A 881 0.01 -23.46 -26.11
N GLY A 882 0.72 -24.04 -27.09
CA GLY A 882 0.88 -23.44 -28.43
C GLY A 882 -0.40 -23.51 -29.24
N ILE A 883 -1.08 -24.67 -29.23
CA ILE A 883 -2.38 -24.84 -29.88
C ILE A 883 -3.41 -23.82 -29.35
N ILE A 884 -3.57 -23.68 -28.03
CA ILE A 884 -4.53 -22.71 -27.45
C ILE A 884 -4.28 -21.30 -27.96
N ARG A 885 -3.01 -20.83 -27.99
CA ARG A 885 -2.66 -19.49 -28.50
C ARG A 885 -3.00 -19.32 -29.98
N GLN A 886 -2.65 -20.30 -30.81
CA GLN A 886 -3.00 -20.29 -32.24
C GLN A 886 -4.52 -20.29 -32.49
N GLU A 887 -5.30 -20.94 -31.62
CA GLU A 887 -6.76 -21.00 -31.74
C GLU A 887 -7.49 -19.76 -31.21
N LEU A 888 -6.83 -18.80 -30.54
CA LEU A 888 -7.51 -17.68 -29.88
C LEU A 888 -8.35 -16.83 -30.84
N TYR A 889 -7.86 -16.59 -32.06
CA TYR A 889 -8.60 -15.82 -33.07
C TYR A 889 -9.92 -16.52 -33.44
N ASP A 890 -9.87 -17.82 -33.75
CA ASP A 890 -11.06 -18.60 -34.11
C ASP A 890 -11.99 -18.79 -32.90
N LEU A 891 -11.45 -18.98 -31.69
CA LEU A 891 -12.23 -19.07 -30.45
C LEU A 891 -13.06 -17.81 -30.15
N VAL A 892 -12.59 -16.63 -30.56
CA VAL A 892 -13.33 -15.36 -30.45
C VAL A 892 -14.22 -15.12 -31.67
N HIS A 893 -13.66 -15.16 -32.88
CA HIS A 893 -14.31 -14.61 -34.08
C HIS A 893 -15.10 -15.63 -34.90
N LYS A 894 -14.65 -16.89 -34.95
CA LYS A 894 -15.30 -17.97 -35.74
C LYS A 894 -16.28 -18.79 -34.90
N LEU A 895 -15.89 -19.13 -33.67
CA LEU A 895 -16.58 -20.07 -32.79
C LEU A 895 -17.35 -19.38 -31.64
N GLN A 896 -17.03 -18.12 -31.34
CA GLN A 896 -17.70 -17.30 -30.31
C GLN A 896 -17.74 -17.95 -28.91
N ILE A 897 -16.68 -18.70 -28.57
CA ILE A 897 -16.50 -19.39 -27.27
C ILE A 897 -15.86 -18.46 -26.24
N LEU A 898 -14.97 -17.56 -26.67
CA LEU A 898 -14.28 -16.60 -25.82
C LEU A 898 -14.68 -15.17 -26.19
N THR A 899 -14.76 -14.30 -25.19
CA THR A 899 -14.71 -12.85 -25.41
C THR A 899 -13.28 -12.41 -25.74
N ALA A 900 -13.12 -11.25 -26.39
CA ALA A 900 -11.80 -10.68 -26.66
C ALA A 900 -10.96 -10.47 -25.38
N ALA A 901 -11.60 -10.07 -24.28
CA ALA A 901 -10.94 -9.94 -22.97
C ALA A 901 -10.45 -11.28 -22.40
N GLN A 902 -11.23 -12.36 -22.52
CA GLN A 902 -10.80 -13.71 -22.12
C GLN A 902 -9.64 -14.21 -22.99
N ALA A 903 -9.68 -13.94 -24.30
CA ALA A 903 -8.58 -14.29 -25.20
C ALA A 903 -7.29 -13.51 -24.87
N GLN A 904 -7.38 -12.21 -24.59
CA GLN A 904 -6.26 -11.41 -24.11
C GLN A 904 -5.69 -11.96 -22.79
N ILE A 905 -6.53 -12.29 -21.81
CA ILE A 905 -6.12 -12.90 -20.54
C ILE A 905 -5.38 -14.24 -20.77
N LEU A 906 -5.75 -15.03 -21.80
CA LEU A 906 -5.01 -16.24 -22.17
C LEU A 906 -3.69 -15.94 -22.90
N GLU A 907 -3.67 -14.99 -23.81
CA GLU A 907 -2.48 -14.58 -24.58
C GLU A 907 -1.41 -13.95 -23.66
N GLU A 908 -1.83 -13.25 -22.60
CA GLU A 908 -0.98 -12.77 -21.52
C GLU A 908 -0.62 -13.88 -20.52
N GLY A 909 -1.59 -14.70 -20.09
CA GLY A 909 -1.40 -15.65 -18.99
C GLY A 909 -0.73 -16.98 -19.37
N LEU A 910 -0.72 -17.37 -20.65
CA LEU A 910 -0.01 -18.55 -21.16
C LEU A 910 1.41 -18.17 -21.59
N ILE A 911 2.42 -19.00 -21.28
CA ILE A 911 3.75 -18.78 -21.87
C ILE A 911 3.74 -19.12 -23.38
N PRO A 912 4.34 -18.29 -24.26
CA PRO A 912 4.55 -18.66 -25.66
C PRO A 912 5.26 -20.01 -25.76
N THR A 913 4.70 -20.93 -26.54
CA THR A 913 5.16 -22.32 -26.61
C THR A 913 5.21 -22.77 -28.07
N ILE A 914 6.43 -22.88 -28.61
CA ILE A 914 6.67 -23.25 -30.01
C ILE A 914 6.61 -24.77 -30.15
N ILE A 915 5.85 -25.25 -31.14
CA ILE A 915 5.57 -26.67 -31.40
C ILE A 915 6.16 -27.10 -32.75
N HIS A 916 6.28 -28.40 -33.00
CA HIS A 916 6.83 -28.91 -34.27
C HIS A 916 5.91 -28.56 -35.46
N GLY A 917 6.48 -28.33 -36.63
CA GLY A 917 5.77 -28.00 -37.88
C GLY A 917 5.23 -26.57 -37.99
N SER A 918 5.26 -25.80 -36.89
CA SER A 918 4.55 -24.53 -36.75
C SER A 918 5.24 -23.36 -37.48
N PRO A 919 4.50 -22.29 -37.86
CA PRO A 919 5.09 -21.07 -38.41
C PRO A 919 6.17 -20.45 -37.51
N GLU A 920 5.97 -20.50 -36.20
CA GLU A 920 6.88 -20.00 -35.17
C GLU A 920 8.19 -20.80 -35.13
N ALA A 921 8.15 -22.12 -35.36
CA ALA A 921 9.33 -22.97 -35.47
C ALA A 921 10.15 -22.70 -36.75
N LYS A 922 9.49 -22.30 -37.85
CA LYS A 922 10.14 -21.87 -39.10
C LYS A 922 10.83 -20.52 -38.92
N ALA A 923 10.08 -19.54 -38.40
CA ALA A 923 10.61 -18.20 -38.12
C ALA A 923 11.80 -18.22 -37.13
N LEU A 924 11.79 -19.11 -36.12
CA LEU A 924 12.91 -19.23 -35.19
C LEU A 924 14.17 -19.86 -35.83
N LEU A 925 14.02 -20.78 -36.80
CA LEU A 925 15.15 -21.31 -37.57
C LEU A 925 15.76 -20.26 -38.51
N GLU A 926 14.91 -19.48 -39.18
CA GLU A 926 15.33 -18.34 -40.00
C GLU A 926 16.04 -17.26 -39.16
N ALA A 927 15.50 -16.90 -37.99
CA ALA A 927 16.13 -15.95 -37.08
C ALA A 927 17.46 -16.45 -36.52
N THR A 928 17.53 -17.72 -36.06
CA THR A 928 18.76 -18.34 -35.53
C THR A 928 19.88 -18.37 -36.59
N SER A 929 19.53 -18.57 -37.86
CA SER A 929 20.50 -18.55 -38.97
C SER A 929 21.22 -17.21 -39.15
N ASN A 930 20.71 -16.14 -38.52
CA ASN A 930 21.29 -14.80 -38.53
C ASN A 930 21.96 -14.40 -37.19
N SER A 931 21.77 -15.16 -36.10
CA SER A 931 22.40 -14.89 -34.80
C SER A 931 22.40 -16.13 -33.88
N SER A 932 23.58 -16.59 -33.45
CA SER A 932 23.70 -17.74 -32.53
C SER A 932 23.24 -17.42 -31.10
N ALA A 933 23.30 -16.15 -30.67
CA ALA A 933 22.89 -15.72 -29.33
C ALA A 933 21.39 -15.94 -29.03
N THR A 934 20.57 -16.19 -30.05
CA THR A 934 19.12 -16.43 -29.90
C THR A 934 18.81 -17.63 -29.00
N LYS A 935 19.64 -18.68 -28.99
CA LYS A 935 19.37 -19.90 -28.19
C LYS A 935 19.34 -19.64 -26.68
N ASP A 936 20.12 -18.68 -26.19
CA ASP A 936 20.30 -18.42 -24.77
C ASP A 936 19.02 -17.89 -24.10
N THR A 937 18.06 -17.39 -24.89
CA THR A 937 16.76 -16.88 -24.42
C THR A 937 15.66 -17.96 -24.37
N TYR A 938 15.97 -19.25 -24.59
CA TYR A 938 15.00 -20.34 -24.62
C TYR A 938 15.28 -21.47 -23.61
N ILE A 939 14.20 -22.07 -23.12
CA ILE A 939 14.16 -23.31 -22.33
C ILE A 939 13.45 -24.40 -23.13
N LEU A 940 14.08 -25.58 -23.20
CA LEU A 940 13.61 -26.75 -23.94
C LEU A 940 12.94 -27.70 -22.95
N LYS A 941 11.67 -28.07 -23.19
CA LYS A 941 10.91 -28.95 -22.29
C LYS A 941 10.37 -30.17 -23.07
N PRO A 942 10.68 -31.42 -22.68
CA PRO A 942 10.13 -32.59 -23.36
C PRO A 942 8.62 -32.63 -23.17
N PHE A 943 7.85 -32.68 -24.27
CA PHE A 943 6.45 -32.30 -24.22
C PHE A 943 5.53 -33.24 -23.42
N ARG A 944 5.92 -34.52 -23.26
CA ARG A 944 5.22 -35.57 -22.47
C ARG A 944 5.91 -35.93 -21.15
N GLN A 945 7.04 -35.31 -20.79
CA GLN A 945 7.71 -35.56 -19.51
C GLN A 945 7.28 -34.57 -18.41
N ALA A 946 7.49 -34.96 -17.16
CA ALA A 946 7.06 -34.24 -15.96
C ALA A 946 8.17 -34.22 -14.89
N ARG A 947 7.92 -33.55 -13.75
CA ARG A 947 8.87 -33.43 -12.61
C ARG A 947 10.23 -32.81 -12.98
N GLY A 948 10.29 -32.00 -14.04
CA GLY A 948 11.51 -31.36 -14.53
C GLY A 948 12.48 -32.28 -15.28
N SER A 949 12.12 -33.55 -15.53
CA SER A 949 12.99 -34.49 -16.22
C SER A 949 13.22 -34.08 -17.68
N GLY A 950 14.48 -34.17 -18.13
CA GLY A 950 14.92 -33.84 -19.49
C GLY A 950 14.75 -32.37 -19.90
N ILE A 951 14.57 -31.42 -18.96
CA ILE A 951 14.53 -29.99 -19.30
C ILE A 951 15.96 -29.50 -19.55
N GLU A 952 16.19 -28.90 -20.71
CA GLU A 952 17.46 -28.29 -21.11
C GLU A 952 17.32 -26.77 -21.30
N LEU A 953 18.44 -26.06 -21.26
CA LEU A 953 18.52 -24.61 -21.46
C LEU A 953 19.33 -24.33 -22.72
N GLY A 954 18.87 -23.47 -23.63
CA GLY A 954 19.60 -23.22 -24.89
C GLY A 954 20.98 -22.61 -24.66
N LYS A 955 21.18 -21.89 -23.53
CA LYS A 955 22.49 -21.41 -23.07
C LYS A 955 23.52 -22.52 -22.80
N ASN A 956 23.05 -23.74 -22.49
CA ASN A 956 23.90 -24.91 -22.21
C ASN A 956 24.22 -25.73 -23.48
N LEU A 957 23.46 -25.53 -24.56
CA LEU A 957 23.64 -26.25 -25.83
C LEU A 957 24.68 -25.57 -26.73
N SER A 958 25.38 -26.36 -27.53
CA SER A 958 26.16 -25.82 -28.67
C SER A 958 25.24 -25.35 -29.80
N ASP A 959 25.74 -24.43 -30.62
CA ASP A 959 25.01 -23.91 -31.80
C ASP A 959 24.61 -25.05 -32.77
N SER A 960 25.45 -26.08 -32.90
CA SER A 960 25.17 -27.28 -33.69
C SER A 960 24.03 -28.15 -33.13
N GLU A 961 23.94 -28.29 -31.80
CA GLU A 961 22.84 -29.03 -31.17
C GLU A 961 21.53 -28.23 -31.26
N TRP A 962 21.59 -26.92 -31.03
CA TRP A 962 20.45 -26.02 -31.17
C TRP A 962 19.88 -26.01 -32.60
N LEU A 963 20.75 -25.87 -33.62
CA LEU A 963 20.34 -25.95 -35.03
C LEU A 963 19.77 -27.32 -35.40
N SER A 964 20.36 -28.42 -34.91
CA SER A 964 19.83 -29.79 -35.12
C SER A 964 18.44 -29.96 -34.51
N ILE A 965 18.20 -29.41 -33.32
CA ILE A 965 16.88 -29.41 -32.68
C ILE A 965 15.89 -28.56 -33.50
N LEU A 966 16.24 -27.34 -33.90
CA LEU A 966 15.35 -26.50 -34.71
C LEU A 966 15.05 -27.13 -36.09
N GLN A 967 16.00 -27.84 -36.69
CA GLN A 967 15.77 -28.60 -37.93
C GLN A 967 14.82 -29.79 -37.71
N SER A 968 14.95 -30.53 -36.60
CA SER A 968 14.01 -31.62 -36.29
C SER A 968 12.59 -31.12 -35.96
N MET A 969 12.44 -29.87 -35.52
CA MET A 969 11.15 -29.22 -35.28
C MET A 969 10.42 -28.75 -36.56
N GLN A 970 11.00 -28.84 -37.76
CA GLN A 970 10.37 -28.32 -38.99
C GLN A 970 9.21 -29.17 -39.52
N GLU A 971 9.13 -30.45 -39.13
CA GLU A 971 8.04 -31.36 -39.50
C GLU A 971 7.26 -31.82 -38.26
N ALA A 972 5.93 -31.84 -38.35
CA ALA A 972 5.07 -32.43 -37.32
C ALA A 972 5.02 -33.97 -37.48
N LYS A 973 6.10 -34.66 -37.11
CA LYS A 973 6.21 -36.13 -37.13
C LYS A 973 6.53 -36.71 -35.75
N VAL A 974 6.01 -37.91 -35.48
CA VAL A 974 6.21 -38.67 -34.23
C VAL A 974 7.07 -39.92 -34.54
N GLU A 975 8.21 -39.72 -35.19
CA GLU A 975 9.10 -40.81 -35.66
C GLU A 975 10.58 -40.54 -35.31
N SER A 976 10.97 -40.80 -34.06
CA SER A 976 12.36 -40.99 -33.63
C SER A 976 12.41 -41.47 -32.17
N PRO A 977 13.42 -42.27 -31.75
CA PRO A 977 13.70 -42.51 -30.33
C PRO A 977 14.36 -41.32 -29.60
N SER A 978 14.68 -40.22 -30.28
CA SER A 978 15.20 -38.99 -29.66
C SER A 978 14.13 -38.22 -28.90
N ALA A 979 14.50 -37.59 -27.77
CA ALA A 979 13.59 -36.73 -27.02
C ALA A 979 13.09 -35.55 -27.89
N GLN A 980 11.77 -35.38 -27.98
CA GLN A 980 11.14 -34.26 -28.68
C GLN A 980 10.70 -33.18 -27.68
N TYR A 981 10.98 -31.92 -28.02
CA TYR A 981 10.81 -30.77 -27.13
C TYR A 981 9.72 -29.80 -27.61
N VAL A 982 9.18 -29.00 -26.69
CA VAL A 982 8.69 -27.65 -27.01
C VAL A 982 9.71 -26.62 -26.55
N LEU A 983 9.75 -25.48 -27.25
CA LEU A 983 10.56 -24.33 -26.87
C LEU A 983 9.66 -23.28 -26.22
N GLN A 984 10.09 -22.75 -25.08
CA GLN A 984 9.45 -21.63 -24.40
C GLN A 984 10.52 -20.56 -24.10
N PRO A 985 10.17 -19.27 -24.04
CA PRO A 985 11.10 -18.24 -23.58
C PRO A 985 11.60 -18.51 -22.15
N LEU A 986 12.89 -18.32 -21.91
CA LEU A 986 13.52 -18.37 -20.60
C LEU A 986 13.25 -17.06 -19.85
N LEU A 987 12.12 -17.00 -19.14
CA LEU A 987 11.69 -15.79 -18.45
C LEU A 987 12.55 -15.47 -17.21
N PRO A 988 12.98 -14.21 -17.01
CA PRO A 988 13.53 -13.79 -15.73
C PRO A 988 12.43 -13.83 -14.66
N LEU A 989 12.59 -14.70 -13.66
CA LEU A 989 11.64 -14.85 -12.55
C LEU A 989 11.97 -13.92 -11.39
N ARG A 990 10.93 -13.37 -10.74
CA ARG A 990 11.09 -12.47 -9.59
C ARG A 990 11.93 -13.10 -8.49
N THR A 991 12.93 -12.35 -8.03
CA THR A 991 13.81 -12.77 -6.95
C THR A 991 13.35 -12.18 -5.62
N VAL A 992 13.27 -13.02 -4.58
CA VAL A 992 12.89 -12.64 -3.21
C VAL A 992 13.94 -13.09 -2.21
N ASP A 993 14.12 -12.33 -1.14
CA ASP A 993 14.84 -12.80 0.05
C ASP A 993 13.87 -13.68 0.86
N TRP A 994 14.26 -14.93 1.14
CA TRP A 994 13.39 -15.93 1.76
C TRP A 994 14.10 -16.64 2.92
N PHE A 995 13.46 -16.80 4.07
CA PHE A 995 13.97 -17.63 5.17
C PHE A 995 13.64 -19.10 4.92
N TRP A 996 14.68 -19.94 4.78
CA TRP A 996 14.54 -21.35 4.41
C TRP A 996 14.35 -22.26 5.63
N ASP A 997 15.27 -22.16 6.58
CA ASP A 997 15.38 -22.96 7.80
C ASP A 997 16.51 -22.36 8.69
N GLU A 998 16.75 -22.93 9.86
CA GLU A 998 17.76 -22.42 10.79
C GLU A 998 19.22 -22.60 10.32
N ASP A 999 19.50 -23.50 9.37
CA ASP A 999 20.86 -23.75 8.88
C ASP A 999 21.17 -22.87 7.66
N LYS A 1000 20.19 -22.73 6.76
CA LYS A 1000 20.30 -22.00 5.50
C LYS A 1000 19.95 -20.51 5.62
N LYS A 1001 19.25 -20.11 6.69
CA LYS A 1001 18.78 -18.74 7.00
C LYS A 1001 18.08 -18.07 5.81
N VAL A 1002 18.26 -16.76 5.65
CA VAL A 1002 17.69 -15.98 4.53
C VAL A 1002 18.54 -16.15 3.28
N ARG A 1003 17.90 -16.45 2.14
CA ARG A 1003 18.56 -16.63 0.83
C ARG A 1003 17.76 -15.96 -0.29
N LYS A 1004 18.48 -15.39 -1.26
CA LYS A 1004 17.91 -14.97 -2.55
C LYS A 1004 17.39 -16.20 -3.30
N SER A 1005 16.09 -16.15 -3.58
CA SER A 1005 15.31 -17.28 -4.05
C SER A 1005 14.36 -16.87 -5.17
N ARG A 1006 14.01 -17.82 -6.04
CA ARG A 1006 12.92 -17.72 -7.02
C ARG A 1006 11.85 -18.75 -6.66
N MET A 1007 10.63 -18.63 -7.20
CA MET A 1007 9.57 -19.59 -6.92
C MET A 1007 8.66 -19.93 -8.10
N VAL A 1008 8.08 -21.12 -8.04
CA VAL A 1008 7.07 -21.62 -8.99
C VAL A 1008 5.85 -22.11 -8.21
N GLY A 1009 4.74 -21.39 -8.40
CA GLY A 1009 3.44 -21.70 -7.82
C GLY A 1009 2.75 -22.87 -8.51
N THR A 1010 1.56 -23.20 -8.04
CA THR A 1010 0.67 -24.16 -8.71
C THR A 1010 -0.75 -23.95 -8.19
N TYR A 1011 -1.76 -24.27 -8.99
CA TYR A 1011 -3.15 -24.28 -8.57
C TYR A 1011 -3.85 -25.55 -9.05
N TYR A 1012 -5.02 -25.85 -8.47
CA TYR A 1012 -5.84 -27.01 -8.79
C TYR A 1012 -7.15 -26.58 -9.47
N SER A 1013 -7.58 -27.38 -10.43
CA SER A 1013 -8.91 -27.32 -11.05
C SER A 1013 -9.52 -28.72 -11.09
N ILE A 1014 -10.81 -28.80 -10.81
CA ILE A 1014 -11.60 -30.03 -10.85
C ILE A 1014 -12.79 -29.77 -11.78
N ASN A 1015 -12.94 -30.60 -12.82
CA ASN A 1015 -14.04 -30.53 -13.78
C ASN A 1015 -14.28 -29.10 -14.33
N GLY A 1016 -13.18 -28.45 -14.72
CA GLY A 1016 -13.16 -27.12 -15.33
C GLY A 1016 -13.31 -25.95 -14.35
N LYS A 1017 -13.40 -26.21 -13.05
CA LYS A 1017 -13.60 -25.18 -12.01
C LYS A 1017 -12.35 -25.01 -11.17
N PHE A 1018 -11.93 -23.75 -10.97
CA PHE A 1018 -10.82 -23.40 -10.08
C PHE A 1018 -11.13 -23.80 -8.63
N MET A 1019 -10.22 -24.55 -7.98
CA MET A 1019 -10.38 -25.02 -6.60
C MET A 1019 -9.50 -24.27 -5.60
N GLY A 1020 -8.35 -23.75 -6.05
CA GLY A 1020 -7.43 -22.96 -5.22
C GLY A 1020 -5.96 -23.27 -5.50
N LEU A 1021 -5.08 -22.58 -4.78
CA LEU A 1021 -3.63 -22.76 -4.86
C LEU A 1021 -3.16 -24.05 -4.17
N GLY A 1022 -2.06 -24.59 -4.69
CA GLY A 1022 -1.25 -25.59 -4.00
C GLY A 1022 -0.16 -24.95 -3.15
N SER A 1023 1.03 -25.56 -3.18
CA SER A 1023 2.25 -25.04 -2.55
C SER A 1023 3.18 -24.36 -3.56
N TRP A 1024 3.75 -23.23 -3.17
CA TRP A 1024 4.83 -22.58 -3.91
C TRP A 1024 6.12 -23.35 -3.65
N ARG A 1025 6.85 -23.73 -4.71
CA ARG A 1025 8.20 -24.31 -4.63
C ARG A 1025 9.20 -23.17 -4.72
N THR A 1026 10.11 -23.09 -3.77
CA THR A 1026 11.09 -21.99 -3.64
C THR A 1026 12.49 -22.58 -3.73
N ALA A 1027 13.29 -22.10 -4.69
CA ALA A 1027 14.66 -22.58 -4.93
C ALA A 1027 15.65 -21.40 -4.96
N ALA A 1028 16.94 -21.70 -4.77
CA ALA A 1028 17.98 -20.68 -4.77
C ALA A 1028 18.17 -20.08 -6.17
N VAL A 1029 18.63 -18.83 -6.28
CA VAL A 1029 18.87 -18.17 -7.59
C VAL A 1029 19.93 -18.86 -8.48
N SER A 1030 20.70 -19.81 -7.92
CA SER A 1030 21.62 -20.69 -8.64
C SER A 1030 20.94 -21.86 -9.35
N GLU A 1031 19.68 -22.17 -9.05
CA GLU A 1031 18.88 -23.20 -9.70
C GLU A 1031 18.10 -22.55 -10.86
N ASP A 1032 18.41 -22.94 -12.10
CA ASP A 1032 17.69 -22.46 -13.29
C ASP A 1032 16.31 -23.13 -13.48
N VAL A 1033 16.13 -24.35 -12.95
CA VAL A 1033 14.91 -25.16 -13.11
C VAL A 1033 14.32 -25.52 -11.75
N ILE A 1034 13.11 -25.02 -11.48
CA ILE A 1034 12.43 -25.16 -10.18
C ILE A 1034 11.31 -26.20 -10.30
N SER A 1035 11.47 -27.32 -9.60
CA SER A 1035 10.57 -28.47 -9.67
C SER A 1035 10.54 -29.23 -8.34
N ALA A 1036 9.83 -30.37 -8.29
CA ALA A 1036 9.81 -31.25 -7.13
C ALA A 1036 11.07 -32.15 -7.00
N SER A 1037 11.97 -32.13 -7.99
CA SER A 1037 13.22 -32.91 -8.04
C SER A 1037 14.49 -32.03 -7.92
N THR A 1038 14.34 -30.70 -7.96
CA THR A 1038 15.41 -29.71 -7.79
C THR A 1038 16.14 -29.91 -6.46
N LYS A 1039 17.47 -29.79 -6.46
CA LYS A 1039 18.32 -30.18 -5.33
C LYS A 1039 18.17 -29.25 -4.13
N ASP A 1040 18.37 -27.95 -4.34
CA ASP A 1040 18.11 -26.93 -3.32
C ASP A 1040 16.72 -26.32 -3.55
N VAL A 1041 15.70 -26.99 -3.00
CA VAL A 1041 14.30 -26.55 -3.02
C VAL A 1041 13.61 -26.71 -1.67
N THR A 1042 12.76 -25.76 -1.31
CA THR A 1042 11.80 -25.84 -0.21
C THR A 1042 10.39 -25.53 -0.73
N SER A 1043 9.37 -25.56 0.13
CA SER A 1043 8.02 -25.15 -0.26
C SER A 1043 7.27 -24.46 0.87
N VAL A 1044 6.37 -23.55 0.50
CA VAL A 1044 5.49 -22.78 1.40
C VAL A 1044 4.03 -22.87 0.97
N LEU A 1045 3.13 -22.55 1.89
CA LEU A 1045 1.73 -22.22 1.58
C LEU A 1045 1.59 -20.70 1.36
N SER A 1046 0.38 -20.26 0.99
CA SER A 1046 0.07 -18.83 0.84
C SER A 1046 -1.11 -18.38 1.71
N VAL A 1047 -1.08 -17.11 2.12
CA VAL A 1047 -2.18 -16.40 2.76
C VAL A 1047 -2.55 -15.18 1.91
N VAL A 1048 -3.80 -14.73 1.99
CA VAL A 1048 -4.28 -13.48 1.37
C VAL A 1048 -4.60 -12.45 2.44
N TYR A 1049 -4.41 -11.17 2.10
CA TYR A 1049 -4.87 -10.06 2.92
C TYR A 1049 -6.38 -9.90 2.82
N LEU A 1050 -7.07 -9.80 3.96
CA LEU A 1050 -8.55 -9.72 4.06
C LEU A 1050 -9.09 -8.28 3.97
N GLY A 1051 -8.31 -7.33 3.45
CA GLY A 1051 -8.65 -5.90 3.43
C GLY A 1051 -9.86 -5.48 2.58
N ASP A 1052 -10.58 -6.44 1.98
CA ASP A 1052 -11.61 -6.25 0.97
C ASP A 1052 -12.96 -6.92 1.33
N GLN A 1053 -13.64 -6.30 2.29
CA GLN A 1053 -15.10 -6.22 2.43
C GLN A 1053 -15.49 -4.79 2.83
#